data_AF-A0A3A2ZJC6-F1
#
_entry.id   AF-A0A3A2ZJC6-F1
#
_cell.length_a   1.000
_cell.length_b   1.000
_cell.length_c   1.000
_cell.angle_alpha   90.00
_cell.angle_beta   90.00
_cell.angle_gamma   90.00
#
_symmetry.space_group_name_H-M   'P 1'
#
loop_
_entity.id
_entity.type
_entity.pdbx_description
1 polymer ?
#
loop_
_entity_poly.entity_id
_entity_poly.type
_entity_poly.pdbx_seq_one_letter_code
_entity_poly.pdbx_strand_id
1 'polypeptide(L)'
;MTIISRQSSRRAGTRFNSRGIDDHGNVANFVETEIVLWVPPDRIYSYTQIRGSVPIFWEQAPGFLPGQQRIEVTRSIDAAQHAFSKHFEVLQSRYGSVHVVNLLSEEKPGEAELSLNFRDLIRNDPRKRRGAFHEAEFQTFPELTEYDFHAETRGPLGYDASSQIKHKLSHLLEGFEYFLGDVASKPTLPSSRSVPENRCSTILRQKGIFRTNCLDCLDRTNLVQSIISSAVLESFLRREGGKLTPDIQRRHATIWLITEMHYQKFMLVPELSGALLHDMGKCHLPAHSLTLGKVRHDLFEELQRRASEYTLTKSIRIWTGTLNVNGRSEGLNVDLTPWLFPLADQESENPTIFAVAFQEIVPLNPQQIMSTDPTTRKVWENTVSYYLNDHPNRKSSERYVLLRSAQLVGAALMVYVKQDALSEIKNVEASTKKAGFQGISGNKGGCAIRFEYSNTRICFVTAHLAAGQANYSERNRDYEAILRGLLFQRNITIEDHDAILWLGDFNYRIGLTNEFTRQLVRQRDYQKLYDNDQLNQQMAAGMAFKHYAEGRITFPPTYKYDIGTNEYDTSEKARIPAWCDRVLWKGPNLHQTHYNSADLRFSDHRPVWATFDCMISAINEVRKVELRRLLYDGSQQKANQLWHTGIEEEIPETCKNLPASSEYHRWWLDNGQYLMFPMISASADFEKAYQRDIEVDWGLLSHSVAPQRDLINTGMVHTFKRNLPEQSNQPPTLPISNMEADSDATATGHHTLIRPFPQSSGSNPQTVENQEASHPFVTPTDRRQVAEDGVEDLLGGSVEEDVNWRPLLR
;
A
#
# COMPACT_ATOMS: atom_id res chain seq x y z
N MET A 1 37.42 -9.41 9.04
CA MET A 1 36.13 -8.71 9.29
C MET A 1 35.32 -8.77 8.02
N THR A 2 34.07 -9.19 8.12
CA THR A 2 33.15 -9.39 7.01
C THR A 2 31.79 -8.85 7.40
N ILE A 3 31.02 -8.31 6.45
CA ILE A 3 29.61 -7.98 6.64
C ILE A 3 28.82 -8.80 5.62
N ILE A 4 27.84 -9.56 6.10
CA ILE A 4 26.91 -10.33 5.27
C ILE A 4 25.53 -9.70 5.47
N SER A 5 24.84 -9.36 4.38
CA SER A 5 23.55 -8.68 4.46
C SER A 5 22.56 -9.32 3.48
N ARG A 6 21.35 -9.61 3.96
CA ARG A 6 20.40 -10.55 3.34
C ARG A 6 19.01 -9.90 3.26
N GLN A 7 18.52 -9.61 2.06
CA GLN A 7 17.17 -9.08 1.84
C GLN A 7 16.13 -10.21 1.83
N SER A 8 14.98 -10.00 2.47
CA SER A 8 13.86 -10.93 2.40
C SER A 8 13.09 -10.77 1.09
N SER A 9 12.96 -11.86 0.33
CA SER A 9 12.11 -11.93 -0.86
C SER A 9 10.61 -11.96 -0.56
N ARG A 10 10.20 -12.15 0.71
CA ARG A 10 8.80 -12.35 1.11
C ARG A 10 7.91 -11.12 0.88
N ARG A 11 8.47 -9.91 1.01
CA ARG A 11 7.84 -8.61 0.70
C ARG A 11 8.88 -7.64 0.14
N ALA A 12 9.55 -8.05 -0.94
CA ALA A 12 10.50 -7.20 -1.67
C ALA A 12 9.76 -6.26 -2.65
N GLY A 13 10.30 -5.06 -2.85
CA GLY A 13 9.85 -4.11 -3.86
C GLY A 13 10.71 -2.86 -3.89
N THR A 14 10.44 -1.93 -4.81
CA THR A 14 11.19 -0.68 -4.91
C THR A 14 10.78 0.33 -3.81
N ARG A 15 11.61 1.36 -3.59
CA ARG A 15 11.45 2.38 -2.53
C ARG A 15 10.03 2.96 -2.43
N PHE A 16 9.29 3.09 -3.53
CA PHE A 16 7.94 3.66 -3.54
C PHE A 16 6.82 2.61 -3.67
N ASN A 17 7.09 1.42 -4.21
CA ASN A 17 6.06 0.43 -4.56
C ASN A 17 5.82 -0.62 -3.46
N SER A 18 6.58 -0.61 -2.36
CA SER A 18 6.37 -1.52 -1.24
C SER A 18 6.70 -0.86 0.09
N ARG A 19 5.65 -0.65 0.88
CA ARG A 19 5.65 -0.05 2.21
C ARG A 19 5.02 -1.01 3.23
N GLY A 20 5.33 -0.83 4.51
CA GLY A 20 4.57 -1.46 5.57
C GLY A 20 4.65 -3.00 5.64
N ILE A 21 3.68 -3.57 6.34
CA ILE A 21 3.51 -5.01 6.58
C ILE A 21 2.53 -5.64 5.56
N ASP A 22 2.53 -6.98 5.44
CA ASP A 22 1.46 -7.75 4.79
C ASP A 22 0.64 -8.59 5.78
N ASP A 23 -0.45 -9.19 5.29
CA ASP A 23 -1.35 -10.11 6.00
C ASP A 23 -0.67 -11.37 6.56
N HIS A 24 0.56 -11.66 6.14
CA HIS A 24 1.34 -12.79 6.60
C HIS A 24 2.36 -12.41 7.68
N GLY A 25 2.50 -11.12 8.00
CA GLY A 25 3.49 -10.61 8.94
C GLY A 25 4.88 -10.43 8.32
N ASN A 26 5.01 -10.34 7.00
CA ASN A 26 6.26 -9.93 6.37
C ASN A 26 6.31 -8.41 6.21
N VAL A 27 7.50 -7.83 6.31
CA VAL A 27 7.73 -6.38 6.25
C VAL A 27 8.43 -6.00 4.97
N ALA A 28 7.99 -4.91 4.35
CA ALA A 28 8.60 -4.36 3.15
C ALA A 28 10.07 -4.03 3.40
N ASN A 29 10.92 -4.53 2.49
CA ASN A 29 12.36 -4.27 2.48
C ASN A 29 13.08 -4.72 3.76
N PHE A 30 12.60 -5.80 4.38
CA PHE A 30 13.26 -6.44 5.52
C PHE A 30 14.67 -6.93 5.13
N VAL A 31 15.67 -6.54 5.91
CA VAL A 31 17.08 -6.92 5.73
C VAL A 31 17.65 -7.41 7.05
N GLU A 32 18.35 -8.55 7.01
CA GLU A 32 19.19 -9.08 8.09
C GLU A 32 20.65 -8.80 7.77
N THR A 33 21.37 -8.09 8.65
CA THR A 33 22.80 -7.77 8.49
C THR A 33 23.60 -8.37 9.64
N GLU A 34 24.61 -9.16 9.32
CA GLU A 34 25.50 -9.84 10.25
C GLU A 34 26.94 -9.35 10.06
N ILE A 35 27.53 -8.75 11.10
CA ILE A 35 28.97 -8.47 11.14
C ILE A 35 29.69 -9.68 11.73
N VAL A 36 30.81 -10.08 11.09
CA VAL A 36 31.65 -11.21 11.51
C VAL A 36 33.10 -10.74 11.68
N LEU A 37 33.71 -11.08 12.82
CA LEU A 37 35.13 -10.93 13.07
C LEU A 37 35.75 -12.29 13.41
N TRP A 38 36.50 -12.86 12.47
CA TRP A 38 37.45 -13.92 12.78
C TRP A 38 38.74 -13.31 13.34
N VAL A 39 39.29 -13.94 14.38
CA VAL A 39 40.55 -13.58 15.06
C VAL A 39 41.42 -14.84 15.11
N PRO A 40 42.64 -14.82 14.51
CA PRO A 40 43.55 -15.97 14.54
C PRO A 40 43.91 -16.41 15.97
N PRO A 41 44.10 -17.73 16.22
CA PRO A 41 44.01 -18.80 15.24
C PRO A 41 42.57 -19.14 14.84
N ASP A 42 41.65 -19.29 15.80
CA ASP A 42 40.41 -20.07 15.59
C ASP A 42 39.11 -19.41 16.10
N ARG A 43 39.15 -18.17 16.60
CA ARG A 43 37.98 -17.53 17.21
C ARG A 43 37.10 -16.79 16.19
N ILE A 44 35.79 -17.00 16.26
CA ILE A 44 34.78 -16.32 15.44
C ILE A 44 33.80 -15.57 16.34
N TYR A 45 33.72 -14.25 16.15
CA TYR A 45 32.66 -13.39 16.67
C TYR A 45 31.64 -13.10 15.57
N SER A 46 30.34 -13.12 15.87
CA SER A 46 29.33 -12.48 15.00
C SER A 46 28.19 -11.82 15.77
N TYR A 47 27.55 -10.85 15.12
CA TYR A 47 26.36 -10.18 15.63
C TYR A 47 25.42 -9.83 14.48
N THR A 48 24.14 -10.19 14.66
CA THR A 48 23.07 -9.97 13.68
C THR A 48 22.20 -8.79 14.11
N GLN A 49 21.81 -7.91 13.18
CA GLN A 49 20.82 -6.85 13.37
C GLN A 49 19.88 -6.78 12.17
N ILE A 50 18.68 -6.23 12.34
CA ILE A 50 17.64 -6.20 11.29
C ILE A 50 17.14 -4.77 11.05
N ARG A 51 16.78 -4.48 9.79
CA ARG A 51 16.07 -3.25 9.39
C ARG A 51 14.88 -3.59 8.50
N GLY A 52 13.90 -2.69 8.43
CA GLY A 52 12.76 -2.82 7.55
C GLY A 52 11.87 -1.58 7.58
N SER A 53 10.86 -1.53 6.70
CA SER A 53 9.80 -0.54 6.81
C SER A 53 9.05 -0.67 8.15
N VAL A 54 8.41 0.42 8.60
CA VAL A 54 7.57 0.43 9.81
C VAL A 54 6.48 -0.66 9.67
N PRO A 55 6.32 -1.61 10.63
CA PRO A 55 5.50 -2.80 10.45
C PRO A 55 4.00 -2.54 10.69
N ILE A 56 3.43 -1.61 9.93
CA ILE A 56 2.03 -1.19 9.93
C ILE A 56 1.48 -1.37 8.52
N PHE A 57 0.17 -1.50 8.35
CA PHE A 57 -0.44 -1.35 7.02
C PHE A 57 -0.52 0.13 6.65
N TRP A 58 0.37 0.56 5.76
CA TRP A 58 0.41 1.93 5.24
C TRP A 58 0.92 1.94 3.81
N GLU A 59 0.52 2.96 3.04
CA GLU A 59 1.01 3.21 1.69
C GLU A 59 1.36 4.70 1.49
N GLN A 60 1.94 5.01 0.34
CA GLN A 60 2.43 6.35 0.02
C GLN A 60 1.73 6.88 -1.23
N ALA A 61 0.57 7.49 -1.01
CA ALA A 61 -0.27 8.02 -2.08
C ALA A 61 0.36 9.26 -2.75
N PRO A 62 0.15 9.47 -4.06
CA PRO A 62 0.50 10.73 -4.71
C PRO A 62 -0.29 11.89 -4.10
N GLY A 63 0.39 13.00 -3.81
CA GLY A 63 -0.25 14.23 -3.33
C GLY A 63 -0.99 14.99 -4.43
N PHE A 64 -1.69 16.05 -4.04
CA PHE A 64 -2.41 16.92 -4.98
C PHE A 64 -1.47 17.67 -5.92
N LEU A 65 -0.27 18.04 -5.46
CA LEU A 65 0.78 18.66 -6.27
C LEU A 65 1.82 17.61 -6.72
N PRO A 66 2.35 17.70 -7.95
CA PRO A 66 3.45 16.85 -8.41
C PRO A 66 4.64 16.87 -7.45
N GLY A 67 5.22 15.70 -7.19
CA GLY A 67 6.33 15.53 -6.24
C GLY A 67 5.92 15.43 -4.76
N GLN A 68 4.71 15.87 -4.38
CA GLN A 68 4.20 15.56 -3.04
C GLN A 68 3.80 14.09 -2.95
N GLN A 69 4.12 13.47 -1.82
CA GLN A 69 3.75 12.10 -1.48
C GLN A 69 3.21 12.05 -0.05
N ARG A 70 1.98 11.58 0.13
CA ARG A 70 1.31 11.50 1.42
C ARG A 70 1.40 10.09 1.99
N ILE A 71 1.79 9.97 3.25
CA ILE A 71 1.66 8.72 4.02
C ILE A 71 0.19 8.54 4.39
N GLU A 72 -0.36 7.35 4.14
CA GLU A 72 -1.71 6.97 4.53
C GLU A 72 -1.69 5.62 5.26
N VAL A 73 -2.23 5.57 6.48
CA VAL A 73 -2.44 4.32 7.23
C VAL A 73 -3.70 3.64 6.68
N THR A 74 -3.57 2.41 6.19
CA THR A 74 -4.58 1.77 5.34
C THR A 74 -5.51 0.80 6.06
N ARG A 75 -5.30 0.57 7.36
CA ARG A 75 -6.17 -0.26 8.23
C ARG A 75 -6.24 0.31 9.64
N SER A 76 -7.29 -0.04 10.38
CA SER A 76 -7.38 0.24 11.82
C SER A 76 -6.34 -0.55 12.64
N ILE A 77 -6.06 -0.10 13.87
CA ILE A 77 -5.18 -0.81 14.82
C ILE A 77 -5.65 -2.27 15.01
N ASP A 78 -6.94 -2.49 15.26
CA ASP A 78 -7.51 -3.83 15.45
C ASP A 78 -7.34 -4.73 14.21
N ALA A 79 -7.57 -4.19 13.01
CA ALA A 79 -7.38 -4.92 11.75
C ALA A 79 -5.89 -5.14 11.39
N ALA A 80 -4.97 -4.37 11.99
CA ALA A 80 -3.52 -4.53 11.83
C ALA A 80 -2.90 -5.47 12.88
N GLN A 81 -3.51 -5.62 14.06
CA GLN A 81 -2.94 -6.30 15.23
C GLN A 81 -2.51 -7.74 14.95
N HIS A 82 -3.28 -8.53 14.18
CA HIS A 82 -2.94 -9.93 13.90
C HIS A 82 -1.59 -10.07 13.18
N ALA A 83 -1.40 -9.34 12.07
CA ALA A 83 -0.17 -9.37 11.30
C ALA A 83 1.01 -8.76 12.08
N PHE A 84 0.76 -7.69 12.84
CA PHE A 84 1.76 -7.08 13.72
C PHE A 84 2.26 -8.07 14.78
N SER A 85 1.35 -8.73 15.50
CA SER A 85 1.70 -9.66 16.57
C SER A 85 2.51 -10.82 15.99
N LYS A 86 1.99 -11.46 14.94
CA LYS A 86 2.64 -12.54 14.18
C LYS A 86 4.04 -12.18 13.67
N HIS A 87 4.24 -10.95 13.20
CA HIS A 87 5.56 -10.48 12.77
C HIS A 87 6.57 -10.52 13.93
N PHE A 88 6.22 -9.94 15.07
CA PHE A 88 7.10 -9.94 16.23
C PHE A 88 7.23 -11.33 16.88
N GLU A 89 6.24 -12.21 16.78
CA GLU A 89 6.36 -13.62 17.19
C GLU A 89 7.45 -14.33 16.38
N VAL A 90 7.45 -14.18 15.05
CA VAL A 90 8.48 -14.74 14.15
C VAL A 90 9.88 -14.16 14.45
N LEU A 91 9.97 -12.87 14.79
CA LEU A 91 11.24 -12.27 15.21
C LEU A 91 11.72 -12.86 16.55
N GLN A 92 10.85 -12.90 17.56
CA GLN A 92 11.20 -13.42 18.88
C GLN A 92 11.61 -14.90 18.84
N SER A 93 10.91 -15.73 18.06
CA SER A 93 11.26 -17.14 17.89
C SER A 93 12.60 -17.39 17.18
N ARG A 94 13.11 -16.40 16.44
CA ARG A 94 14.36 -16.50 15.64
C ARG A 94 15.56 -15.82 16.29
N TYR A 95 15.35 -14.76 17.08
CA TYR A 95 16.41 -13.89 17.58
C TYR A 95 16.40 -13.63 19.10
N GLY A 96 15.40 -14.14 19.85
CA GLY A 96 15.23 -13.84 21.27
C GLY A 96 14.57 -12.47 21.49
N SER A 97 15.07 -11.68 22.45
CA SER A 97 14.56 -10.31 22.70
C SER A 97 14.69 -9.42 21.46
N VAL A 98 13.71 -8.53 21.21
CA VAL A 98 13.73 -7.61 20.06
C VAL A 98 13.63 -6.18 20.56
N HIS A 99 14.69 -5.38 20.41
CA HIS A 99 14.64 -3.95 20.72
C HIS A 99 14.44 -3.13 19.44
N VAL A 100 13.49 -2.20 19.45
CA VAL A 100 13.17 -1.37 18.29
C VAL A 100 13.79 0.02 18.44
N VAL A 101 14.56 0.44 17.45
CA VAL A 101 15.09 1.79 17.32
C VAL A 101 14.31 2.48 16.21
N ASN A 102 13.51 3.49 16.55
CA ASN A 102 12.59 4.13 15.62
C ASN A 102 13.11 5.50 15.17
N LEU A 103 13.37 5.64 13.87
CA LEU A 103 14.03 6.81 13.26
C LEU A 103 13.04 7.78 12.59
N LEU A 104 11.76 7.66 12.92
CA LEU A 104 10.67 8.48 12.40
C LEU A 104 10.63 9.84 13.10
N SER A 105 10.26 10.90 12.37
CA SER A 105 10.18 12.24 12.92
C SER A 105 8.83 12.59 13.52
N GLU A 106 8.84 13.27 14.68
CA GLU A 106 7.64 13.78 15.34
C GLU A 106 7.11 15.06 14.67
N GLU A 107 7.99 15.84 14.04
CA GLU A 107 7.62 17.08 13.33
C GLU A 107 6.98 16.83 11.95
N LYS A 108 7.12 15.62 11.40
CA LYS A 108 6.55 15.24 10.10
C LYS A 108 5.24 14.48 10.33
N PRO A 109 4.05 15.05 10.07
CA PRO A 109 2.78 14.48 10.54
C PRO A 109 2.53 13.03 10.15
N GLY A 110 2.94 12.60 8.95
CA GLY A 110 2.81 11.20 8.51
C GLY A 110 3.83 10.24 9.12
N GLU A 111 5.04 10.70 9.49
CA GLU A 111 5.97 9.87 10.27
C GLU A 111 5.52 9.79 11.74
N ALA A 112 4.99 10.88 12.30
CA ALA A 112 4.40 10.92 13.64
C ALA A 112 3.14 10.03 13.76
N GLU A 113 2.26 10.01 12.75
CA GLU A 113 1.08 9.12 12.70
C GLU A 113 1.52 7.65 12.67
N LEU A 114 2.57 7.30 11.93
CA LEU A 114 3.16 5.96 11.96
C LEU A 114 3.76 5.62 13.34
N SER A 115 4.50 6.51 13.98
CA SER A 115 5.02 6.29 15.35
C SER A 115 3.90 6.13 16.38
N LEU A 116 2.78 6.86 16.24
CA LEU A 116 1.61 6.70 17.11
C LEU A 116 0.96 5.32 16.92
N ASN A 117 0.63 4.96 15.68
CA ASN A 117 0.03 3.66 15.37
C ASN A 117 0.94 2.48 15.79
N PHE A 118 2.26 2.64 15.65
CA PHE A 118 3.25 1.64 16.11
C PHE A 118 3.19 1.43 17.63
N ARG A 119 3.14 2.52 18.40
CA ARG A 119 3.04 2.48 19.88
C ARG A 119 1.72 1.87 20.35
N ASP A 120 0.61 2.11 19.66
CA ASP A 120 -0.68 1.51 20.02
C ASP A 120 -0.76 0.01 19.69
N LEU A 121 -0.15 -0.45 18.60
CA LEU A 121 0.02 -1.89 18.32
C LEU A 121 0.92 -2.59 19.36
N ILE A 122 1.96 -1.90 19.85
CA ILE A 122 2.80 -2.33 20.99
C ILE A 122 2.03 -2.35 22.32
N ARG A 123 1.06 -1.45 22.51
CA ARG A 123 0.22 -1.34 23.72
C ARG A 123 -0.88 -2.40 23.76
N ASN A 124 -1.46 -2.73 22.61
CA ASN A 124 -2.62 -3.61 22.49
C ASN A 124 -2.27 -5.11 22.34
N ASP A 125 -1.00 -5.44 22.06
CA ASP A 125 -0.57 -6.83 21.86
C ASP A 125 -0.87 -7.74 23.09
N PRO A 126 -1.55 -8.89 22.89
CA PRO A 126 -1.90 -9.79 23.99
C PRO A 126 -0.71 -10.33 24.80
N ARG A 127 0.47 -10.47 24.20
CA ARG A 127 1.66 -11.04 24.88
C ARG A 127 2.14 -10.13 26.00
N LYS A 128 2.02 -8.81 25.83
CA LYS A 128 2.37 -7.81 26.85
C LYS A 128 1.56 -7.97 28.15
N ARG A 129 0.37 -8.59 28.07
CA ARG A 129 -0.47 -8.91 29.24
C ARG A 129 -0.16 -10.29 29.85
N ARG A 130 0.46 -11.21 29.10
CA ARG A 130 0.82 -12.57 29.58
C ARG A 130 2.13 -12.60 30.38
N GLY A 131 3.04 -11.65 30.16
CA GLY A 131 4.34 -11.56 30.84
C GLY A 131 4.32 -11.29 32.36
N ALA A 132 3.16 -11.28 33.01
CA ALA A 132 3.02 -11.03 34.44
C ALA A 132 3.05 -12.30 35.32
N PHE A 133 3.02 -13.51 34.73
CA PHE A 133 2.79 -14.77 35.48
C PHE A 133 3.68 -15.96 35.09
N HIS A 134 4.73 -15.78 34.29
CA HIS A 134 5.68 -16.85 33.98
C HIS A 134 7.13 -16.37 33.93
N GLU A 135 7.98 -16.93 34.77
CA GLU A 135 9.43 -16.72 34.84
C GLU A 135 10.19 -17.47 33.73
N ALA A 136 9.59 -17.56 32.53
CA ALA A 136 10.17 -18.26 31.38
C ALA A 136 11.19 -17.35 30.66
N GLU A 137 12.46 -17.55 31.00
CA GLU A 137 13.62 -16.74 30.64
C GLU A 137 13.70 -16.25 29.17
N PHE A 138 14.12 -14.98 29.00
CA PHE A 138 14.64 -14.37 27.75
C PHE A 138 13.72 -14.13 26.53
N GLN A 139 12.39 -14.11 26.66
CA GLN A 139 11.50 -13.54 25.61
C GLN A 139 10.79 -12.26 26.08
N THR A 140 11.54 -11.16 26.21
CA THR A 140 10.94 -9.85 26.51
C THR A 140 10.10 -9.34 25.33
N PHE A 141 8.96 -8.72 25.66
CA PHE A 141 8.11 -8.02 24.68
C PHE A 141 8.87 -6.82 24.08
N PRO A 142 8.72 -6.49 22.78
CA PRO A 142 9.55 -5.46 22.15
C PRO A 142 9.52 -4.11 22.85
N GLU A 143 10.71 -3.68 23.26
CA GLU A 143 11.01 -2.36 23.79
C GLU A 143 11.36 -1.38 22.66
N LEU A 144 11.33 -0.08 22.98
CA LEU A 144 11.35 0.99 21.97
C LEU A 144 12.23 2.16 22.42
N THR A 145 13.25 2.49 21.63
CA THR A 145 13.94 3.78 21.66
C THR A 145 13.39 4.63 20.51
N GLU A 146 12.61 5.64 20.84
CA GLU A 146 12.30 6.74 19.93
C GLU A 146 13.57 7.59 19.72
N TYR A 147 13.91 7.86 18.47
CA TYR A 147 15.08 8.64 18.08
C TYR A 147 14.76 9.44 16.82
N ASP A 148 14.13 10.62 16.96
CA ASP A 148 13.84 11.48 15.81
C ASP A 148 15.16 11.93 15.18
N PHE A 149 15.52 11.22 14.10
CA PHE A 149 16.73 11.43 13.35
C PHE A 149 16.84 12.86 12.82
N HIS A 150 15.73 13.50 12.43
CA HIS A 150 15.74 14.88 11.93
C HIS A 150 15.86 15.91 13.07
N ALA A 151 15.43 15.59 14.29
CA ALA A 151 15.72 16.40 15.46
C ALA A 151 17.19 16.30 15.87
N GLU A 152 17.71 15.08 15.94
CA GLU A 152 19.08 14.81 16.41
C GLU A 152 20.15 15.33 15.44
N THR A 153 19.92 15.24 14.11
CA THR A 153 20.88 15.74 13.10
C THR A 153 20.67 17.19 12.65
N ARG A 154 19.83 17.99 13.35
CA ARG A 154 19.58 19.41 13.00
C ARG A 154 20.65 20.38 13.51
N GLY A 155 21.50 19.95 14.43
CA GLY A 155 22.57 20.77 15.01
C GLY A 155 23.80 20.93 14.10
N PRO A 156 24.80 21.75 14.50
CA PRO A 156 26.02 21.99 13.71
C PRO A 156 26.91 20.75 13.55
N LEU A 157 26.68 19.69 14.33
CA LEU A 157 27.33 18.38 14.18
C LEU A 157 26.67 17.50 13.08
N GLY A 158 25.56 17.93 12.49
CA GLY A 158 24.87 17.22 11.41
C GLY A 158 24.66 15.74 11.70
N TYR A 159 25.13 14.88 10.80
CA TYR A 159 25.03 13.42 10.93
C TYR A 159 25.86 12.84 12.08
N ASP A 160 26.97 13.46 12.48
CA ASP A 160 27.85 12.92 13.54
C ASP A 160 27.18 12.92 14.91
N ALA A 161 26.18 13.80 15.12
CA ALA A 161 25.31 13.79 16.29
C ALA A 161 24.62 12.43 16.51
N SER A 162 24.36 11.66 15.44
CA SER A 162 23.80 10.30 15.48
C SER A 162 24.60 9.37 16.39
N SER A 163 25.91 9.61 16.55
CA SER A 163 26.79 8.83 17.43
C SER A 163 26.31 8.77 18.88
N GLN A 164 25.53 9.79 19.33
CA GLN A 164 24.96 9.83 20.68
C GLN A 164 24.01 8.66 20.97
N ILE A 165 23.40 8.05 19.93
CA ILE A 165 22.55 6.87 20.10
C ILE A 165 23.30 5.68 20.74
N LYS A 166 24.63 5.61 20.60
CA LYS A 166 25.48 4.60 21.26
C LYS A 166 25.35 4.64 22.78
N HIS A 167 25.14 5.82 23.38
CA HIS A 167 24.89 5.95 24.82
C HIS A 167 23.47 5.51 25.22
N LYS A 168 22.48 5.75 24.35
CA LYS A 168 21.10 5.28 24.56
C LYS A 168 20.99 3.75 24.51
N LEU A 169 21.85 3.08 23.73
CA LEU A 169 21.79 1.63 23.45
C LEU A 169 22.86 0.77 24.16
N SER A 170 23.80 1.35 24.90
CA SER A 170 24.97 0.61 25.45
C SER A 170 24.60 -0.55 26.38
N HIS A 171 23.69 -0.32 27.33
CA HIS A 171 23.23 -1.34 28.28
C HIS A 171 22.50 -2.51 27.58
N LEU A 172 21.78 -2.23 26.50
CA LEU A 172 21.10 -3.24 25.67
C LEU A 172 22.10 -4.03 24.82
N LEU A 173 23.15 -3.36 24.29
CA LEU A 173 24.27 -4.00 23.59
C LEU A 173 25.03 -4.99 24.48
N GLU A 174 25.18 -4.68 25.77
CA GLU A 174 25.79 -5.58 26.76
C GLU A 174 24.85 -6.75 27.10
N GLY A 175 23.55 -6.50 27.34
CA GLY A 175 22.57 -7.53 27.68
C GLY A 175 22.18 -8.47 26.53
N PHE A 176 22.26 -8.02 25.28
CA PHE A 176 21.98 -8.86 24.10
C PHE A 176 23.14 -9.81 23.73
N GLU A 177 24.33 -9.61 24.29
CA GLU A 177 25.54 -10.36 23.99
C GLU A 177 25.83 -10.44 22.46
N TYR A 178 26.63 -11.43 22.06
CA TYR A 178 26.97 -11.71 20.67
C TYR A 178 27.28 -13.20 20.51
N PHE A 179 27.33 -13.70 19.28
CA PHE A 179 27.88 -15.02 19.02
C PHE A 179 29.40 -15.00 19.20
N LEU A 180 29.92 -15.96 19.96
CA LEU A 180 31.34 -16.28 20.03
C LEU A 180 31.50 -17.79 19.92
N GLY A 181 32.31 -18.25 18.97
CA GLY A 181 32.70 -19.65 18.83
C GLY A 181 34.20 -19.84 18.65
N ASP A 182 34.67 -21.03 18.96
CA ASP A 182 36.06 -21.48 18.81
C ASP A 182 36.12 -22.70 17.88
N VAL A 183 36.92 -22.61 16.81
CA VAL A 183 36.99 -23.60 15.73
C VAL A 183 38.10 -24.63 16.04
N ALA A 184 37.72 -25.81 16.51
CA ALA A 184 38.70 -26.78 17.02
C ALA A 184 39.76 -27.21 15.98
N SER A 185 41.02 -26.78 16.17
CA SER A 185 42.13 -26.99 15.24
C SER A 185 42.72 -28.41 15.28
N LYS A 186 41.96 -29.34 14.67
CA LYS A 186 42.25 -30.77 14.40
C LYS A 186 42.30 -31.72 15.61
N PRO A 187 41.77 -32.96 15.47
CA PRO A 187 42.12 -34.04 16.37
C PRO A 187 43.57 -34.49 16.12
N THR A 188 44.33 -34.72 17.19
CA THR A 188 45.61 -35.43 17.12
C THR A 188 45.39 -36.95 16.98
N LEU A 189 46.23 -37.58 16.16
CA LEU A 189 46.25 -39.01 15.77
C LEU A 189 45.18 -39.45 14.73
N PRO A 190 45.60 -40.06 13.59
CA PRO A 190 44.68 -40.67 12.64
C PRO A 190 44.30 -42.09 13.08
N SER A 191 43.02 -42.33 13.41
CA SER A 191 42.51 -43.70 13.55
C SER A 191 41.05 -43.84 13.12
N SER A 192 40.78 -44.86 12.29
CA SER A 192 39.48 -45.19 11.67
C SER A 192 38.93 -44.17 10.65
N ARG A 193 37.92 -44.59 9.87
CA ARG A 193 37.39 -43.89 8.68
C ARG A 193 36.14 -43.06 9.02
N SER A 194 36.30 -41.96 9.73
CA SER A 194 35.27 -40.91 9.85
C SER A 194 35.72 -39.63 9.15
N VAL A 195 34.77 -38.89 8.57
CA VAL A 195 35.02 -37.56 8.00
C VAL A 195 35.32 -36.60 9.17
N PRO A 196 36.32 -35.70 9.08
CA PRO A 196 36.57 -34.73 10.14
C PRO A 196 35.44 -33.71 10.25
N GLU A 197 34.61 -33.81 11.29
CA GLU A 197 33.67 -32.75 11.66
C GLU A 197 34.45 -31.55 12.21
N ASN A 198 34.45 -30.43 11.49
CA ASN A 198 34.97 -29.15 11.98
C ASN A 198 34.03 -28.57 13.06
N ARG A 199 34.11 -29.10 14.27
CA ARG A 199 33.24 -28.70 15.38
C ARG A 199 33.58 -27.30 15.89
N CYS A 200 32.85 -26.30 15.41
CA CYS A 200 32.80 -24.97 16.02
C CYS A 200 32.09 -25.06 17.39
N SER A 201 32.85 -24.89 18.47
CA SER A 201 32.30 -24.89 19.83
C SER A 201 31.70 -23.52 20.15
N THR A 202 30.42 -23.46 20.52
CA THR A 202 29.76 -22.19 20.86
C THR A 202 30.07 -21.81 22.31
N ILE A 203 30.72 -20.66 22.52
CA ILE A 203 31.02 -20.08 23.84
C ILE A 203 29.92 -19.11 24.27
N LEU A 204 29.48 -18.22 23.39
CA LEU A 204 28.39 -17.27 23.63
C LEU A 204 27.37 -17.33 22.48
N ARG A 205 26.11 -16.98 22.80
CA ARG A 205 25.03 -16.83 21.83
C ARG A 205 24.40 -15.46 22.01
N GLN A 206 24.15 -14.77 20.91
CA GLN A 206 23.35 -13.55 20.90
C GLN A 206 21.93 -13.86 21.43
N LYS A 207 21.47 -13.08 22.42
CA LYS A 207 20.20 -13.27 23.16
C LYS A 207 19.09 -12.32 22.72
N GLY A 208 19.43 -11.26 21.98
CA GLY A 208 18.48 -10.32 21.43
C GLY A 208 19.02 -9.52 20.25
N ILE A 209 18.15 -8.80 19.56
CA ILE A 209 18.44 -8.13 18.29
C ILE A 209 17.90 -6.69 18.24
N PHE A 210 18.68 -5.78 17.67
CA PHE A 210 18.18 -4.46 17.29
C PHE A 210 17.43 -4.51 15.96
N ARG A 211 16.23 -3.92 15.96
CA ARG A 211 15.42 -3.63 14.78
C ARG A 211 15.39 -2.12 14.52
N THR A 212 15.97 -1.68 13.42
CA THR A 212 15.89 -0.28 13.00
C THR A 212 14.62 -0.05 12.16
N ASN A 213 13.66 0.69 12.70
CA ASN A 213 12.47 1.17 12.00
C ASN A 213 12.78 2.50 11.30
N CYS A 214 12.31 2.64 10.05
CA CYS A 214 12.35 3.88 9.28
C CYS A 214 11.23 3.87 8.23
N LEU A 215 10.93 5.02 7.64
CA LEU A 215 9.98 5.14 6.53
C LEU A 215 10.36 4.24 5.36
N ASP A 216 11.62 4.28 4.93
CA ASP A 216 12.08 3.71 3.66
C ASP A 216 13.28 2.76 3.73
N CYS A 217 13.86 2.56 4.92
CA CYS A 217 14.85 1.52 5.18
C CYS A 217 16.18 1.65 4.38
N LEU A 218 16.55 2.88 4.03
CA LEU A 218 17.82 3.22 3.37
C LEU A 218 18.72 4.03 4.33
N ASP A 219 19.28 5.14 3.86
CA ASP A 219 20.31 6.02 4.44
C ASP A 219 20.25 6.16 5.98
N ARG A 220 19.11 6.61 6.54
CA ARG A 220 18.89 6.76 7.99
C ARG A 220 19.17 5.46 8.77
N THR A 221 18.70 4.32 8.25
CA THR A 221 18.92 3.02 8.87
C THR A 221 20.36 2.54 8.73
N ASN A 222 21.01 2.83 7.60
CA ASN A 222 22.39 2.40 7.37
C ASN A 222 23.36 3.09 8.33
N LEU A 223 23.18 4.39 8.59
CA LEU A 223 23.99 5.12 9.56
C LEU A 223 23.81 4.57 10.99
N VAL A 224 22.57 4.36 11.43
CA VAL A 224 22.31 3.85 12.78
C VAL A 224 22.77 2.40 12.95
N GLN A 225 22.59 1.55 11.92
CA GLN A 225 23.12 0.17 11.95
C GLN A 225 24.65 0.13 11.91
N SER A 226 25.33 1.05 11.23
CA SER A 226 26.80 1.11 11.26
C SER A 226 27.31 1.57 12.64
N ILE A 227 26.64 2.53 13.30
CA ILE A 227 26.97 2.95 14.68
C ILE A 227 26.80 1.79 15.67
N ILE A 228 25.68 1.05 15.60
CA ILE A 228 25.46 -0.17 16.40
C ILE A 228 26.55 -1.21 16.11
N SER A 229 26.85 -1.47 14.84
CA SER A 229 27.89 -2.42 14.41
C SER A 229 29.30 -2.03 14.86
N SER A 230 29.61 -0.74 14.91
CA SER A 230 30.88 -0.20 15.40
C SER A 230 31.02 -0.37 16.91
N ALA A 231 29.95 -0.13 17.67
CA ALA A 231 29.91 -0.41 19.10
C ALA A 231 30.09 -1.91 19.42
N VAL A 232 29.44 -2.78 18.65
CA VAL A 232 29.63 -4.25 18.75
C VAL A 232 31.07 -4.66 18.42
N LEU A 233 31.65 -4.11 17.35
CA LEU A 233 33.04 -4.41 16.95
C LEU A 233 34.04 -3.98 18.03
N GLU A 234 33.79 -2.85 18.70
CA GLU A 234 34.57 -2.45 19.88
C GLU A 234 34.49 -3.50 21.00
N SER A 235 33.30 -4.04 21.28
CA SER A 235 33.10 -5.12 22.27
C SER A 235 33.79 -6.43 21.90
N PHE A 236 33.83 -6.80 20.61
CA PHE A 236 34.62 -7.95 20.13
C PHE A 236 36.12 -7.74 20.40
N LEU A 237 36.65 -6.58 19.99
CA LEU A 237 38.08 -6.26 20.16
C LEU A 237 38.47 -6.16 21.64
N ARG A 238 37.60 -5.56 22.48
CA ARG A 238 37.78 -5.47 23.93
C ARG A 238 37.83 -6.85 24.61
N ARG A 239 37.10 -7.85 24.10
CA ARG A 239 37.13 -9.24 24.59
C ARG A 239 38.47 -9.93 24.35
N GLU A 240 39.17 -9.56 23.26
CA GLU A 240 40.55 -9.99 22.96
C GLU A 240 41.62 -9.06 23.56
N GLY A 241 41.26 -8.13 24.46
CA GLY A 241 42.18 -7.15 25.05
C GLY A 241 42.63 -6.03 24.09
N GLY A 242 42.11 -6.01 22.86
CA GLY A 242 42.34 -4.97 21.87
C GLY A 242 41.45 -3.74 22.02
N LYS A 243 41.57 -2.81 21.07
CA LYS A 243 40.75 -1.59 20.97
C LYS A 243 40.39 -1.32 19.51
N LEU A 244 39.26 -0.64 19.29
CA LEU A 244 38.90 -0.13 17.96
C LEU A 244 39.86 1.01 17.57
N THR A 245 40.72 0.78 16.59
CA THR A 245 41.64 1.82 16.07
C THR A 245 40.99 2.61 14.94
N PRO A 246 41.47 3.84 14.64
CA PRO A 246 40.95 4.63 13.52
C PRO A 246 41.02 3.89 12.16
N ASP A 247 42.00 3.03 11.94
CA ASP A 247 42.13 2.24 10.71
C ASP A 247 41.08 1.13 10.59
N ILE A 248 40.77 0.46 11.72
CA ILE A 248 39.69 -0.52 11.76
C ILE A 248 38.34 0.18 11.60
N GLN A 249 38.15 1.34 12.25
CA GLN A 249 36.93 2.15 12.14
C GLN A 249 36.71 2.69 10.71
N ARG A 250 37.75 3.19 10.03
CA ARG A 250 37.68 3.58 8.61
C ARG A 250 37.29 2.40 7.72
N ARG A 251 37.98 1.25 7.84
CA ARG A 251 37.66 0.03 7.07
C ARG A 251 36.25 -0.49 7.32
N HIS A 252 35.77 -0.42 8.56
CA HIS A 252 34.39 -0.76 8.94
C HIS A 252 33.38 0.16 8.23
N ALA A 253 33.57 1.48 8.30
CA ALA A 253 32.72 2.45 7.63
C ALA A 253 32.69 2.25 6.10
N THR A 254 33.84 1.99 5.47
CA THR A 254 33.91 1.69 4.02
C THR A 254 33.06 0.49 3.62
N ILE A 255 33.06 -0.61 4.39
CA ILE A 255 32.24 -1.78 4.07
C ILE A 255 30.73 -1.47 4.25
N TRP A 256 30.35 -0.69 5.26
CA TRP A 256 28.96 -0.22 5.43
C TRP A 256 28.49 0.70 4.30
N LEU A 257 29.36 1.57 3.78
CA LEU A 257 29.06 2.42 2.61
C LEU A 257 28.87 1.58 1.34
N ILE A 258 29.79 0.65 1.05
CA ILE A 258 29.68 -0.28 -0.08
C ILE A 258 28.37 -1.10 0.02
N THR A 259 28.05 -1.60 1.21
CA THR A 259 26.82 -2.38 1.47
C THR A 259 25.57 -1.57 1.08
N GLU A 260 25.46 -0.31 1.48
CA GLU A 260 24.32 0.55 1.13
C GLU A 260 24.27 0.90 -0.37
N MET A 261 25.42 1.14 -1.00
CA MET A 261 25.48 1.36 -2.46
C MET A 261 24.98 0.16 -3.26
N HIS A 262 25.11 -1.06 -2.74
CA HIS A 262 24.47 -2.24 -3.32
C HIS A 262 22.98 -2.29 -3.04
N TYR A 263 22.53 -2.00 -1.81
CA TYR A 263 21.10 -1.94 -1.47
C TYR A 263 20.32 -0.91 -2.28
N GLN A 264 20.82 0.31 -2.40
CA GLN A 264 20.18 1.37 -3.18
C GLN A 264 19.94 0.94 -4.64
N LYS A 265 20.87 0.18 -5.26
CA LYS A 265 20.69 -0.34 -6.63
C LYS A 265 19.53 -1.34 -6.75
N PHE A 266 19.38 -2.26 -5.81
CA PHE A 266 18.23 -3.19 -5.77
C PHE A 266 16.90 -2.46 -5.44
N MET A 267 16.97 -1.40 -4.64
CA MET A 267 15.80 -0.69 -4.10
C MET A 267 15.26 0.42 -5.02
N LEU A 268 16.08 1.00 -5.88
CA LEU A 268 15.72 2.17 -6.71
C LEU A 268 15.43 1.83 -8.18
N VAL A 269 15.84 0.66 -8.69
CA VAL A 269 15.75 0.33 -10.13
C VAL A 269 14.73 -0.79 -10.37
N PRO A 270 13.51 -0.49 -10.87
CA PRO A 270 12.47 -1.51 -11.11
C PRO A 270 12.89 -2.60 -12.09
N GLU A 271 13.64 -2.21 -13.12
CA GLU A 271 14.09 -3.10 -14.19
C GLU A 271 15.07 -4.16 -13.66
N LEU A 272 15.96 -3.79 -12.73
CA LEU A 272 16.89 -4.74 -12.12
C LEU A 272 16.19 -5.73 -11.19
N SER A 273 15.11 -5.35 -10.49
CA SER A 273 14.39 -6.30 -9.63
C SER A 273 13.67 -7.40 -10.42
N GLY A 274 13.33 -7.14 -11.68
CA GLY A 274 12.84 -8.16 -12.63
C GLY A 274 13.99 -8.88 -13.36
N ALA A 275 14.92 -8.14 -13.96
CA ALA A 275 15.96 -8.69 -14.82
C ALA A 275 17.01 -9.53 -14.06
N LEU A 276 17.35 -9.20 -12.81
CA LEU A 276 18.27 -10.03 -12.02
C LEU A 276 17.64 -11.35 -11.52
N LEU A 277 16.31 -11.52 -11.54
CA LEU A 277 15.74 -12.86 -11.37
C LEU A 277 16.05 -13.77 -12.58
N HIS A 278 16.29 -13.19 -13.75
CA HIS A 278 16.73 -13.92 -14.94
C HIS A 278 18.27 -14.05 -15.03
N ASP A 279 19.02 -13.02 -14.64
CA ASP A 279 20.49 -13.00 -14.75
C ASP A 279 21.25 -13.52 -13.52
N MET A 280 20.70 -13.51 -12.31
CA MET A 280 21.28 -14.29 -11.19
C MET A 280 21.18 -15.80 -11.45
N GLY A 281 20.31 -16.24 -12.37
CA GLY A 281 20.32 -17.60 -12.92
C GLY A 281 21.58 -17.95 -13.72
N LYS A 282 22.41 -16.96 -14.10
CA LYS A 282 23.67 -17.12 -14.85
C LYS A 282 24.92 -17.01 -13.96
N CYS A 283 24.78 -16.64 -12.69
CA CYS A 283 25.89 -16.56 -11.72
C CYS A 283 26.33 -17.95 -11.22
N HIS A 284 26.65 -18.86 -12.14
CA HIS A 284 27.29 -20.17 -11.92
C HIS A 284 26.81 -20.91 -10.66
N LEU A 285 25.49 -21.05 -10.54
CA LEU A 285 24.90 -21.94 -9.55
C LEU A 285 25.26 -23.40 -9.89
N PRO A 286 25.78 -24.21 -8.95
CA PRO A 286 26.03 -25.63 -9.20
C PRO A 286 24.72 -26.32 -9.59
N ALA A 287 24.78 -27.27 -10.53
CA ALA A 287 23.61 -27.85 -11.21
C ALA A 287 22.48 -28.30 -10.27
N HIS A 288 22.83 -28.81 -9.09
CA HIS A 288 21.91 -29.18 -8.00
C HIS A 288 20.89 -28.08 -7.63
N SER A 289 21.26 -26.80 -7.74
CA SER A 289 20.38 -25.65 -7.49
C SER A 289 19.33 -25.45 -8.58
N LEU A 290 19.70 -25.67 -9.85
CA LEU A 290 18.78 -25.66 -11.00
C LEU A 290 17.78 -26.82 -10.90
N THR A 291 18.24 -28.00 -10.48
CA THR A 291 17.37 -29.17 -10.24
C THR A 291 16.35 -28.88 -9.12
N LEU A 292 16.78 -28.30 -8.00
CA LEU A 292 15.90 -27.88 -6.90
C LEU A 292 14.93 -26.76 -7.30
N GLY A 293 15.38 -25.80 -8.10
CA GLY A 293 14.55 -24.74 -8.67
C GLY A 293 13.42 -25.31 -9.53
N LYS A 294 13.75 -26.25 -10.43
CA LYS A 294 12.78 -26.95 -11.26
C LYS A 294 11.81 -27.79 -10.43
N VAL A 295 12.29 -28.65 -9.53
CA VAL A 295 11.43 -29.47 -8.65
C VAL A 295 10.46 -28.61 -7.84
N ARG A 296 10.86 -27.41 -7.41
CA ARG A 296 9.96 -26.47 -6.70
C ARG A 296 8.92 -25.82 -7.60
N HIS A 297 9.21 -25.63 -8.89
CA HIS A 297 8.27 -25.12 -9.88
C HIS A 297 7.27 -26.22 -10.30
N ASP A 298 7.76 -27.40 -10.68
CA ASP A 298 6.96 -28.57 -11.05
C ASP A 298 5.98 -28.96 -9.90
N LEU A 299 6.44 -28.87 -8.64
CA LEU A 299 5.61 -29.06 -7.44
C LEU A 299 4.51 -27.99 -7.28
N PHE A 300 4.78 -26.74 -7.65
CA PHE A 300 3.80 -25.66 -7.57
C PHE A 300 2.71 -25.81 -8.64
N GLU A 301 3.11 -26.11 -9.87
CA GLU A 301 2.22 -26.43 -10.99
C GLU A 301 1.26 -27.58 -10.62
N GLU A 302 1.79 -28.70 -10.15
CA GLU A 302 0.99 -29.89 -9.81
C GLU A 302 0.11 -29.68 -8.56
N LEU A 303 0.53 -28.83 -7.61
CA LEU A 303 -0.34 -28.40 -6.50
C LEU A 303 -1.53 -27.57 -7.01
N GLN A 304 -1.30 -26.59 -7.90
CA GLN A 304 -2.38 -25.78 -8.46
C GLN A 304 -3.32 -26.62 -9.32
N ARG A 305 -2.79 -27.55 -10.12
CA ARG A 305 -3.59 -28.50 -10.92
C ARG A 305 -4.51 -29.38 -10.05
N ARG A 306 -4.15 -29.59 -8.78
CA ARG A 306 -4.91 -30.38 -7.78
C ARG A 306 -5.58 -29.53 -6.71
N ALA A 307 -5.77 -28.23 -6.95
CA ALA A 307 -6.32 -27.31 -5.94
C ALA A 307 -7.71 -27.69 -5.41
N SER A 308 -8.53 -28.39 -6.20
CA SER A 308 -9.82 -28.91 -5.77
C SER A 308 -9.74 -29.94 -4.63
N GLU A 309 -8.60 -30.62 -4.44
CA GLU A 309 -8.42 -31.59 -3.33
C GLU A 309 -8.14 -30.93 -1.98
N TYR A 310 -7.80 -29.64 -1.96
CA TYR A 310 -7.58 -28.85 -0.74
C TYR A 310 -8.46 -27.59 -0.64
N THR A 311 -9.39 -27.40 -1.56
CA THR A 311 -10.30 -26.24 -1.55
C THR A 311 -11.68 -26.64 -1.03
N LEU A 312 -12.21 -25.85 -0.11
CA LEU A 312 -13.54 -26.01 0.48
C LEU A 312 -14.37 -24.76 0.18
N THR A 313 -15.66 -24.94 -0.15
CA THR A 313 -16.57 -23.81 -0.29
C THR A 313 -17.28 -23.55 1.04
N LYS A 314 -17.21 -22.30 1.52
CA LYS A 314 -17.90 -21.81 2.73
C LYS A 314 -18.89 -20.72 2.30
N SER A 315 -20.03 -20.60 2.97
CA SER A 315 -20.91 -19.44 2.82
C SER A 315 -20.57 -18.39 3.88
N ILE A 316 -20.62 -17.12 3.52
CA ILE A 316 -20.57 -15.99 4.46
C ILE A 316 -21.69 -15.00 4.12
N ARG A 317 -22.30 -14.38 5.14
CA ARG A 317 -23.29 -13.33 4.92
C ARG A 317 -22.64 -11.96 4.81
N ILE A 318 -23.05 -11.19 3.82
CA ILE A 318 -22.61 -9.82 3.57
C ILE A 318 -23.84 -8.92 3.70
N TRP A 319 -23.78 -7.93 4.60
CA TRP A 319 -24.71 -6.81 4.63
C TRP A 319 -24.11 -5.64 3.88
N THR A 320 -24.96 -4.93 3.15
CA THR A 320 -24.64 -3.69 2.43
C THR A 320 -25.70 -2.65 2.74
N GLY A 321 -25.32 -1.38 2.76
CA GLY A 321 -26.30 -0.30 2.82
C GLY A 321 -25.72 1.04 2.44
N THR A 322 -26.58 1.92 1.96
CA THR A 322 -26.23 3.26 1.48
C THR A 322 -27.19 4.32 1.99
N LEU A 323 -26.68 5.51 2.27
CA LEU A 323 -27.46 6.67 2.72
C LEU A 323 -26.82 8.00 2.31
N ASN A 324 -27.53 8.80 1.51
CA ASN A 324 -27.20 10.23 1.40
C ASN A 324 -27.63 10.97 2.68
N VAL A 325 -26.67 11.61 3.37
CA VAL A 325 -26.87 12.35 4.63
C VAL A 325 -27.00 13.87 4.45
N ASN A 326 -27.00 14.39 3.23
CA ASN A 326 -27.28 15.80 2.89
C ASN A 326 -26.46 16.82 3.73
N GLY A 327 -25.16 16.58 3.90
CA GLY A 327 -24.24 17.42 4.66
C GLY A 327 -24.50 17.48 6.18
N ARG A 328 -25.42 16.67 6.71
CA ARG A 328 -25.95 16.78 8.08
C ARG A 328 -25.13 16.02 9.11
N SER A 329 -24.94 16.65 10.28
CA SER A 329 -24.31 16.04 11.45
C SER A 329 -25.32 15.46 12.45
N GLU A 330 -26.61 15.82 12.37
CA GLU A 330 -27.61 15.35 13.34
C GLU A 330 -27.83 13.84 13.29
N GLY A 331 -27.57 13.20 12.14
CA GLY A 331 -27.63 11.75 11.99
C GLY A 331 -26.67 10.96 12.89
N LEU A 332 -25.62 11.62 13.41
CA LEU A 332 -24.68 11.03 14.37
C LEU A 332 -25.32 10.76 15.75
N ASN A 333 -26.43 11.45 16.05
CA ASN A 333 -27.18 11.33 17.31
C ASN A 333 -28.46 10.48 17.16
N VAL A 334 -28.65 9.79 16.03
CA VAL A 334 -29.83 8.96 15.74
C VAL A 334 -29.48 7.48 15.91
N ASP A 335 -30.43 6.69 16.41
CA ASP A 335 -30.29 5.22 16.46
C ASP A 335 -30.20 4.65 15.04
N LEU A 336 -29.06 4.04 14.71
CA LEU A 336 -28.83 3.39 13.41
C LEU A 336 -29.27 1.91 13.42
N THR A 337 -29.67 1.35 14.57
CA THR A 337 -30.12 -0.04 14.70
C THR A 337 -31.22 -0.43 13.70
N PRO A 338 -32.25 0.41 13.41
CA PRO A 338 -33.28 0.08 12.41
C PRO A 338 -32.76 -0.08 10.97
N TRP A 339 -31.54 0.40 10.67
CA TRP A 339 -30.90 0.26 9.36
C TRP A 339 -29.81 -0.82 9.35
N LEU A 340 -28.96 -0.86 10.38
CA LEU A 340 -27.85 -1.82 10.48
C LEU A 340 -28.32 -3.22 10.88
N PHE A 341 -29.36 -3.34 11.72
CA PHE A 341 -29.90 -4.61 12.19
C PHE A 341 -31.43 -4.74 11.94
N PRO A 342 -31.90 -4.58 10.69
CA PRO A 342 -33.32 -4.53 10.35
C PRO A 342 -34.04 -5.88 10.49
N LEU A 343 -33.28 -6.97 10.65
CA LEU A 343 -33.74 -8.35 10.80
C LEU A 343 -33.36 -8.96 12.15
N ALA A 344 -33.07 -8.14 13.17
CA ALA A 344 -32.55 -8.57 14.48
C ALA A 344 -33.44 -9.60 15.23
N ASP A 345 -34.71 -9.72 14.88
CA ASP A 345 -35.67 -10.69 15.45
C ASP A 345 -35.94 -11.90 14.53
N GLN A 346 -35.32 -11.96 13.35
CA GLN A 346 -35.60 -12.95 12.29
C GLN A 346 -34.36 -13.77 11.89
N GLU A 347 -33.16 -13.19 11.87
CA GLU A 347 -31.92 -13.92 11.57
C GLU A 347 -31.21 -14.40 12.84
N SER A 348 -30.66 -15.62 12.80
CA SER A 348 -29.97 -16.25 13.94
C SER A 348 -28.47 -15.93 14.05
N GLU A 349 -27.86 -15.41 12.98
CA GLU A 349 -26.44 -15.08 12.89
C GLU A 349 -26.25 -13.72 12.22
N ASN A 350 -25.32 -12.90 12.72
CA ASN A 350 -25.03 -11.60 12.12
C ASN A 350 -24.16 -11.74 10.86
N PRO A 351 -24.24 -10.79 9.91
CA PRO A 351 -23.38 -10.74 8.73
C PRO A 351 -21.88 -10.83 9.06
N THR A 352 -21.11 -11.62 8.31
CA THR A 352 -19.65 -11.69 8.42
C THR A 352 -18.98 -10.37 8.01
N ILE A 353 -19.59 -9.66 7.06
CA ILE A 353 -19.11 -8.40 6.48
C ILE A 353 -20.25 -7.37 6.49
N PHE A 354 -19.97 -6.14 6.89
CA PHE A 354 -20.83 -4.97 6.72
C PHE A 354 -20.12 -3.96 5.82
N ALA A 355 -20.67 -3.66 4.66
CA ALA A 355 -20.23 -2.53 3.82
C ALA A 355 -21.23 -1.38 3.94
N VAL A 356 -20.88 -0.34 4.70
CA VAL A 356 -21.69 0.87 4.86
C VAL A 356 -21.16 1.95 3.94
N ALA A 357 -22.04 2.53 3.13
CA ALA A 357 -21.74 3.68 2.29
C ALA A 357 -22.57 4.90 2.70
N PHE A 358 -21.96 6.07 2.57
CA PHE A 358 -22.62 7.35 2.79
C PHE A 358 -22.34 8.30 1.64
N GLN A 359 -23.29 9.19 1.35
CA GLN A 359 -23.13 10.26 0.38
C GLN A 359 -23.45 11.62 1.02
N GLU A 360 -22.78 12.67 0.54
CA GLU A 360 -22.81 14.01 1.14
C GLU A 360 -22.45 14.05 2.63
N ILE A 361 -21.47 13.27 3.09
CA ILE A 361 -20.98 13.34 4.49
C ILE A 361 -20.31 14.67 4.86
N VAL A 362 -20.06 15.54 3.89
CA VAL A 362 -19.63 16.92 4.08
C VAL A 362 -20.48 17.84 3.18
N PRO A 363 -20.81 19.07 3.61
CA PRO A 363 -21.45 20.06 2.75
C PRO A 363 -20.64 20.31 1.47
N LEU A 364 -21.32 20.37 0.33
CA LEU A 364 -20.69 20.51 -0.99
C LEU A 364 -20.22 21.95 -1.25
N ASN A 365 -19.14 22.37 -0.58
CA ASN A 365 -18.46 23.65 -0.79
C ASN A 365 -17.15 23.50 -1.61
N PRO A 366 -16.60 24.60 -2.18
CA PRO A 366 -15.37 24.53 -2.98
C PRO A 366 -14.16 23.97 -2.24
N GLN A 367 -13.99 24.29 -0.95
CA GLN A 367 -12.86 23.81 -0.15
C GLN A 367 -12.84 22.27 -0.08
N GLN A 368 -13.97 21.63 0.24
CA GLN A 368 -14.08 20.17 0.37
C GLN A 368 -13.86 19.41 -0.96
N ILE A 369 -14.09 20.07 -2.10
CA ILE A 369 -13.85 19.53 -3.45
C ILE A 369 -12.35 19.55 -3.82
N MET A 370 -11.62 20.55 -3.32
CA MET A 370 -10.17 20.70 -3.49
C MET A 370 -9.37 19.86 -2.49
N SER A 371 -9.73 19.93 -1.21
CA SER A 371 -9.12 19.18 -0.10
C SER A 371 -10.21 18.66 0.82
N THR A 372 -10.49 17.36 0.71
CA THR A 372 -11.54 16.70 1.47
C THR A 372 -11.10 16.42 2.91
N ASP A 373 -11.89 16.86 3.89
CA ASP A 373 -11.66 16.63 5.31
C ASP A 373 -12.04 15.19 5.71
N PRO A 374 -11.10 14.39 6.25
CA PRO A 374 -11.38 13.04 6.75
C PRO A 374 -12.08 13.04 8.13
N THR A 375 -12.21 14.18 8.80
CA THR A 375 -12.74 14.25 10.19
C THR A 375 -14.17 13.74 10.27
N THR A 376 -15.09 14.23 9.43
CA THR A 376 -16.49 13.76 9.47
C THR A 376 -16.63 12.29 9.11
N ARG A 377 -15.76 11.75 8.23
CA ARG A 377 -15.66 10.31 7.99
C ARG A 377 -15.27 9.56 9.27
N LYS A 378 -14.21 9.99 9.96
CA LYS A 378 -13.75 9.35 11.21
C LYS A 378 -14.84 9.37 12.30
N VAL A 379 -15.69 10.40 12.33
CA VAL A 379 -16.84 10.42 13.25
C VAL A 379 -17.90 9.40 12.85
N TRP A 380 -18.31 9.32 11.57
CA TRP A 380 -19.22 8.25 11.09
C TRP A 380 -18.65 6.84 11.28
N GLU A 381 -17.33 6.65 11.12
CA GLU A 381 -16.66 5.38 11.40
C GLU A 381 -16.81 4.95 12.86
N ASN A 382 -16.59 5.88 13.79
CA ASN A 382 -16.79 5.62 15.21
C ASN A 382 -18.27 5.36 15.54
N THR A 383 -19.21 6.11 14.96
CA THR A 383 -20.65 5.91 15.16
C THR A 383 -21.10 4.53 14.69
N VAL A 384 -20.71 4.10 13.48
CA VAL A 384 -21.05 2.75 13.00
C VAL A 384 -20.36 1.67 13.85
N SER A 385 -19.08 1.85 14.21
CA SER A 385 -18.36 0.92 15.08
C SER A 385 -19.05 0.73 16.44
N TYR A 386 -19.55 1.81 17.04
CA TYR A 386 -20.35 1.80 18.27
C TYR A 386 -21.63 0.97 18.10
N TYR A 387 -22.40 1.17 17.03
CA TYR A 387 -23.62 0.38 16.79
C TYR A 387 -23.34 -1.10 16.53
N LEU A 388 -22.22 -1.45 15.89
CA LEU A 388 -21.83 -2.85 15.64
C LEU A 388 -21.27 -3.57 16.88
N ASN A 389 -20.70 -2.85 17.86
CA ASN A 389 -19.95 -3.45 18.98
C ASN A 389 -20.51 -3.14 20.38
N ASP A 390 -20.88 -1.90 20.66
CA ASP A 390 -21.02 -1.39 22.03
C ASP A 390 -22.47 -0.96 22.38
N HIS A 391 -23.38 -0.96 21.40
CA HIS A 391 -24.77 -0.55 21.59
C HIS A 391 -25.55 -1.52 22.52
N PRO A 392 -26.29 -1.04 23.54
CA PRO A 392 -26.93 -1.91 24.55
C PRO A 392 -27.92 -2.95 24.03
N ASN A 393 -28.52 -2.73 22.85
CA ASN A 393 -29.50 -3.64 22.26
C ASN A 393 -28.85 -4.79 21.44
N ARG A 394 -27.52 -4.88 21.42
CA ARG A 394 -26.75 -5.88 20.65
C ARG A 394 -26.89 -7.27 21.28
N LYS A 395 -27.52 -8.20 20.54
CA LYS A 395 -27.82 -9.58 20.98
C LYS A 395 -26.63 -10.56 20.93
N SER A 396 -25.51 -10.18 20.31
CA SER A 396 -24.36 -11.06 20.04
C SER A 396 -23.07 -10.56 20.68
N SER A 397 -22.15 -11.48 20.98
CA SER A 397 -20.79 -11.18 21.44
C SER A 397 -19.78 -10.95 20.31
N GLU A 398 -20.13 -11.26 19.05
CA GLU A 398 -19.26 -11.18 17.87
C GLU A 398 -18.71 -9.76 17.60
N ARG A 399 -17.42 -9.52 17.85
CA ARG A 399 -16.79 -8.21 17.64
C ARG A 399 -16.52 -7.94 16.15
N TYR A 400 -16.84 -6.73 15.72
CA TYR A 400 -16.54 -6.18 14.40
C TYR A 400 -15.36 -5.21 14.47
N VAL A 401 -14.53 -5.19 13.42
CA VAL A 401 -13.46 -4.20 13.25
C VAL A 401 -13.61 -3.48 11.93
N LEU A 402 -13.22 -2.20 11.87
CA LEU A 402 -13.07 -1.47 10.61
C LEU A 402 -11.88 -2.04 9.84
N LEU A 403 -12.13 -2.76 8.74
CA LEU A 403 -11.11 -3.37 7.91
C LEU A 403 -10.35 -2.30 7.13
N ARG A 404 -11.08 -1.51 6.34
CA ARG A 404 -10.62 -0.34 5.59
C ARG A 404 -11.81 0.57 5.28
N SER A 405 -11.51 1.83 5.03
CA SER A 405 -12.46 2.85 4.57
C SER A 405 -11.83 3.74 3.49
N ALA A 406 -12.68 4.43 2.73
CA ALA A 406 -12.32 5.29 1.61
C ALA A 406 -13.29 6.47 1.51
N GLN A 407 -12.85 7.59 0.92
CA GLN A 407 -13.66 8.79 0.76
C GLN A 407 -13.25 9.56 -0.49
N LEU A 408 -14.23 10.15 -1.17
CA LEU A 408 -14.06 11.09 -2.26
C LEU A 408 -15.08 12.23 -2.12
N VAL A 409 -14.62 13.41 -1.70
CA VAL A 409 -15.48 14.56 -1.36
C VAL A 409 -16.55 14.13 -0.34
N GLY A 410 -17.83 14.09 -0.73
CA GLY A 410 -18.94 13.68 0.13
C GLY A 410 -19.30 12.19 0.05
N ALA A 411 -18.73 11.40 -0.87
CA ALA A 411 -18.99 9.96 -0.93
C ALA A 411 -17.97 9.21 -0.07
N ALA A 412 -18.42 8.30 0.79
CA ALA A 412 -17.56 7.50 1.66
C ALA A 412 -18.03 6.04 1.73
N LEU A 413 -17.08 5.12 1.80
CA LEU A 413 -17.31 3.68 1.95
C LEU A 413 -16.48 3.17 3.13
N MET A 414 -17.07 2.36 3.99
CA MET A 414 -16.41 1.73 5.13
C MET A 414 -16.83 0.28 5.25
N VAL A 415 -15.84 -0.62 5.33
CA VAL A 415 -16.06 -2.06 5.41
C VAL A 415 -15.65 -2.56 6.79
N TYR A 416 -16.59 -3.15 7.51
CA TYR A 416 -16.37 -3.83 8.77
C TYR A 416 -16.47 -5.34 8.59
N VAL A 417 -15.68 -6.08 9.36
CA VAL A 417 -15.67 -7.56 9.33
C VAL A 417 -15.63 -8.11 10.76
N LYS A 418 -16.18 -9.31 10.96
CA LYS A 418 -16.00 -10.04 12.23
C LYS A 418 -14.51 -10.25 12.50
N GLN A 419 -14.10 -10.17 13.77
CA GLN A 419 -12.68 -10.17 14.16
C GLN A 419 -11.96 -11.49 13.85
N ASP A 420 -12.67 -12.62 13.84
CA ASP A 420 -12.14 -13.95 13.49
C ASP A 420 -11.79 -14.07 11.99
N ALA A 421 -12.63 -13.49 11.12
CA ALA A 421 -12.46 -13.45 9.68
C ALA A 421 -11.18 -12.73 9.21
N LEU A 422 -10.59 -11.87 10.04
CA LEU A 422 -9.33 -11.16 9.73
C LEU A 422 -8.18 -12.10 9.33
N SER A 423 -8.17 -13.33 9.86
CA SER A 423 -7.13 -14.32 9.55
C SER A 423 -7.25 -14.92 8.14
N GLU A 424 -8.44 -14.86 7.53
CA GLU A 424 -8.71 -15.31 6.15
C GLU A 424 -8.54 -14.18 5.12
N ILE A 425 -8.69 -12.92 5.54
CA ILE A 425 -8.74 -11.73 4.66
C ILE A 425 -7.33 -11.22 4.31
N LYS A 426 -7.11 -10.89 3.03
CA LYS A 426 -5.80 -10.50 2.47
C LYS A 426 -5.93 -9.41 1.41
N ASN A 427 -4.80 -8.77 1.07
CA ASN A 427 -4.67 -7.90 -0.11
C ASN A 427 -5.73 -6.77 -0.14
N VAL A 428 -5.92 -6.13 1.02
CA VAL A 428 -6.93 -5.10 1.27
C VAL A 428 -6.49 -3.75 0.70
N GLU A 429 -7.17 -3.30 -0.35
CA GLU A 429 -6.84 -2.08 -1.09
C GLU A 429 -8.07 -1.18 -1.24
N ALA A 430 -7.83 0.12 -1.42
CA ALA A 430 -8.87 1.09 -1.77
C ALA A 430 -8.40 2.01 -2.88
N SER A 431 -9.34 2.53 -3.66
CA SER A 431 -9.06 3.49 -4.74
C SER A 431 -10.25 4.43 -4.96
N THR A 432 -10.02 5.56 -5.62
CA THR A 432 -11.03 6.62 -5.82
C THR A 432 -10.99 7.16 -7.24
N LYS A 433 -12.13 7.62 -7.75
CA LYS A 433 -12.23 8.21 -9.09
C LYS A 433 -13.24 9.35 -9.13
N LYS A 434 -12.75 10.57 -9.40
CA LYS A 434 -13.59 11.75 -9.70
C LYS A 434 -14.29 11.56 -11.06
N ALA A 435 -15.56 11.93 -11.10
CA ALA A 435 -16.38 12.03 -12.31
C ALA A 435 -16.89 13.48 -12.46
N GLY A 436 -17.00 13.95 -13.70
CA GLY A 436 -17.17 15.37 -14.02
C GLY A 436 -16.35 15.77 -15.24
N PHE A 437 -16.16 17.08 -15.46
CA PHE A 437 -15.54 17.60 -16.69
C PHE A 437 -14.10 17.08 -16.86
N GLN A 438 -13.92 16.20 -17.86
CA GLN A 438 -12.69 15.43 -18.13
C GLN A 438 -12.08 14.71 -16.91
N GLY A 439 -12.88 14.43 -15.87
CA GLY A 439 -12.42 13.84 -14.60
C GLY A 439 -11.57 14.75 -13.70
N ILE A 440 -11.35 16.02 -14.10
CA ILE A 440 -10.48 16.96 -13.39
C ILE A 440 -11.28 17.78 -12.36
N SER A 441 -12.46 18.28 -12.76
CA SER A 441 -13.31 19.12 -11.90
C SER A 441 -14.68 18.47 -11.70
N GLY A 442 -14.87 17.91 -10.50
CA GLY A 442 -16.09 17.20 -10.14
C GLY A 442 -16.21 16.94 -8.64
N ASN A 443 -17.40 17.19 -8.10
CA ASN A 443 -17.84 16.82 -6.74
C ASN A 443 -18.63 15.50 -6.72
N LYS A 444 -18.51 14.72 -7.81
CA LYS A 444 -19.16 13.43 -8.08
C LYS A 444 -18.09 12.40 -8.46
N GLY A 445 -18.49 11.14 -8.54
CA GLY A 445 -17.57 10.02 -8.74
C GLY A 445 -17.79 8.93 -7.69
N GLY A 446 -16.76 8.11 -7.46
CA GLY A 446 -16.85 6.99 -6.53
C GLY A 446 -15.55 6.62 -5.84
N CYS A 447 -15.67 5.79 -4.81
CA CYS A 447 -14.55 5.11 -4.18
C CYS A 447 -14.88 3.64 -3.94
N ALA A 448 -13.87 2.79 -4.00
CA ALA A 448 -14.01 1.35 -3.92
C ALA A 448 -13.00 0.75 -2.94
N ILE A 449 -13.37 -0.37 -2.32
CA ILE A 449 -12.55 -1.16 -1.42
C ILE A 449 -12.61 -2.60 -1.89
N ARG A 450 -11.44 -3.22 -2.08
CA ARG A 450 -11.30 -4.62 -2.48
C ARG A 450 -10.42 -5.40 -1.52
N PHE A 451 -10.64 -6.70 -1.46
CA PHE A 451 -9.81 -7.65 -0.73
C PHE A 451 -10.06 -9.07 -1.23
N GLU A 452 -9.19 -10.00 -0.84
CA GLU A 452 -9.44 -11.44 -0.97
C GLU A 452 -9.90 -11.98 0.38
N TYR A 453 -11.09 -12.58 0.44
CA TYR A 453 -11.49 -13.45 1.55
C TYR A 453 -11.07 -14.87 1.19
N SER A 454 -10.05 -15.39 1.89
CA SER A 454 -9.39 -16.67 1.60
C SER A 454 -8.81 -16.75 0.18
N ASN A 455 -9.58 -17.22 -0.83
CA ASN A 455 -9.23 -17.20 -2.26
C ASN A 455 -10.22 -16.38 -3.13
N THR A 456 -11.31 -15.86 -2.56
CA THR A 456 -12.37 -15.16 -3.31
C THR A 456 -12.17 -13.66 -3.26
N ARG A 457 -12.04 -13.03 -4.42
CA ARG A 457 -11.84 -11.58 -4.58
C ARG A 457 -13.19 -10.87 -4.47
N ILE A 458 -13.31 -9.97 -3.50
CA ILE A 458 -14.53 -9.18 -3.23
C ILE A 458 -14.22 -7.70 -3.45
N CYS A 459 -15.10 -6.98 -4.15
CA CYS A 459 -15.00 -5.54 -4.39
C CYS A 459 -16.32 -4.84 -4.03
N PHE A 460 -16.24 -3.80 -3.21
CA PHE A 460 -17.34 -2.91 -2.87
C PHE A 460 -17.09 -1.54 -3.50
N VAL A 461 -18.07 -0.96 -4.17
CA VAL A 461 -17.94 0.33 -4.89
C VAL A 461 -19.08 1.26 -4.48
N THR A 462 -18.77 2.41 -3.85
CA THR A 462 -19.77 3.48 -3.71
C THR A 462 -19.57 4.57 -4.74
N ALA A 463 -20.67 5.18 -5.16
CA ALA A 463 -20.68 6.32 -6.05
C ALA A 463 -21.75 7.33 -5.63
N HIS A 464 -21.50 8.60 -5.95
CA HIS A 464 -22.50 9.64 -6.04
C HIS A 464 -22.43 10.17 -7.49
N LEU A 465 -23.45 9.87 -8.30
CA LEU A 465 -23.50 10.21 -9.73
C LEU A 465 -24.19 11.56 -10.00
N ALA A 466 -24.12 12.06 -11.24
CA ALA A 466 -24.73 13.33 -11.66
C ALA A 466 -26.23 13.42 -11.31
N ALA A 467 -26.60 14.51 -10.63
CA ALA A 467 -27.98 14.78 -10.23
C ALA A 467 -28.82 15.41 -11.37
N GLY A 468 -30.14 15.44 -11.19
CA GLY A 468 -31.07 16.13 -12.10
C GLY A 468 -31.91 15.18 -12.94
N GLN A 469 -33.12 15.64 -13.31
CA GLN A 469 -34.17 14.77 -13.85
C GLN A 469 -33.83 14.16 -15.22
N ALA A 470 -33.24 14.95 -16.13
CA ALA A 470 -32.93 14.53 -17.49
C ALA A 470 -31.52 13.91 -17.65
N ASN A 471 -30.65 14.04 -16.64
CA ASN A 471 -29.21 13.79 -16.75
C ASN A 471 -28.81 12.29 -16.70
N TYR A 472 -29.68 11.36 -17.10
CA TYR A 472 -29.34 9.93 -17.10
C TYR A 472 -28.17 9.60 -18.03
N SER A 473 -28.04 10.30 -19.17
CA SER A 473 -26.89 10.16 -20.07
C SER A 473 -25.57 10.68 -19.46
N GLU A 474 -25.64 11.50 -18.41
CA GLU A 474 -24.49 11.92 -17.62
C GLU A 474 -24.14 10.87 -16.56
N ARG A 475 -25.15 10.34 -15.85
CA ARG A 475 -24.97 9.22 -14.92
C ARG A 475 -24.38 7.97 -15.58
N ASN A 476 -24.76 7.66 -16.81
CA ASN A 476 -24.14 6.58 -17.59
C ASN A 476 -22.63 6.84 -17.82
N ARG A 477 -22.24 8.10 -18.11
CA ARG A 477 -20.83 8.48 -18.30
C ARG A 477 -20.06 8.45 -16.99
N ASP A 478 -20.66 8.88 -15.88
CA ASP A 478 -20.03 8.82 -14.56
C ASP A 478 -19.76 7.36 -14.15
N TYR A 479 -20.74 6.48 -14.32
CA TYR A 479 -20.58 5.02 -14.13
C TYR A 479 -19.40 4.49 -14.95
N GLU A 480 -19.36 4.76 -16.26
CA GLU A 480 -18.32 4.24 -17.15
C GLU A 480 -16.93 4.82 -16.84
N ALA A 481 -16.87 6.09 -16.41
CA ALA A 481 -15.65 6.76 -15.99
C ALA A 481 -15.09 6.24 -14.66
N ILE A 482 -15.95 5.80 -13.73
CA ILE A 482 -15.56 5.06 -12.52
C ILE A 482 -15.10 3.66 -12.91
N LEU A 483 -15.91 2.91 -13.66
CA LEU A 483 -15.66 1.51 -14.03
C LEU A 483 -14.32 1.30 -14.73
N ARG A 484 -14.01 2.10 -15.75
CA ARG A 484 -12.74 2.03 -16.50
C ARG A 484 -11.60 2.78 -15.84
N GLY A 485 -11.92 3.73 -14.96
CA GLY A 485 -10.97 4.74 -14.50
C GLY A 485 -10.50 4.60 -13.05
N LEU A 486 -11.13 3.72 -12.28
CA LEU A 486 -10.70 3.33 -10.93
C LEU A 486 -9.83 2.07 -11.05
N LEU A 487 -8.56 2.19 -10.64
CA LEU A 487 -7.58 1.11 -10.62
C LEU A 487 -7.05 0.90 -9.21
N PHE A 488 -6.84 -0.36 -8.85
CA PHE A 488 -6.11 -0.79 -7.66
C PHE A 488 -4.63 -1.02 -7.99
N GLN A 489 -3.82 -1.49 -7.05
CA GLN A 489 -2.41 -1.76 -7.30
C GLN A 489 -2.25 -2.81 -8.42
N ARG A 490 -1.13 -2.74 -9.16
CA ARG A 490 -0.82 -3.61 -10.32
C ARG A 490 -1.87 -3.54 -11.45
N ASN A 491 -2.61 -2.44 -11.56
CA ASN A 491 -3.65 -2.18 -12.56
C ASN A 491 -4.87 -3.12 -12.49
N ILE A 492 -5.13 -3.72 -11.33
CA ILE A 492 -6.35 -4.51 -11.09
C ILE A 492 -7.57 -3.57 -11.18
N THR A 493 -8.59 -3.96 -11.95
CA THR A 493 -9.83 -3.19 -12.16
C THR A 493 -10.95 -3.65 -11.22
N ILE A 494 -12.10 -2.95 -11.23
CA ILE A 494 -13.31 -3.41 -10.52
C ILE A 494 -13.77 -4.78 -11.03
N GLU A 495 -13.69 -5.02 -12.34
CA GLU A 495 -14.22 -6.22 -13.01
C GLU A 495 -13.35 -7.48 -12.81
N ASP A 496 -12.14 -7.34 -12.26
CA ASP A 496 -11.21 -8.45 -11.93
C ASP A 496 -11.56 -9.18 -10.61
N HIS A 497 -12.79 -9.07 -10.14
CA HIS A 497 -13.25 -9.62 -8.85
C HIS A 497 -14.38 -10.63 -9.03
N ASP A 498 -14.41 -11.64 -8.17
CA ASP A 498 -15.37 -12.75 -8.24
C ASP A 498 -16.76 -12.31 -7.75
N ALA A 499 -16.79 -11.44 -6.74
CA ALA A 499 -17.96 -10.81 -6.17
C ALA A 499 -17.81 -9.28 -6.17
N ILE A 500 -18.70 -8.56 -6.85
CA ILE A 500 -18.70 -7.10 -6.97
C ILE A 500 -20.05 -6.57 -6.49
N LEU A 501 -20.05 -5.59 -5.57
CA LEU A 501 -21.24 -4.95 -5.05
C LEU A 501 -21.13 -3.42 -5.17
N TRP A 502 -22.04 -2.80 -5.91
CA TRP A 502 -22.15 -1.35 -6.02
C TRP A 502 -23.28 -0.85 -5.12
N LEU A 503 -23.03 0.16 -4.30
CA LEU A 503 -24.02 0.73 -3.38
C LEU A 503 -23.86 2.25 -3.26
N GLY A 504 -24.90 3.03 -3.59
CA GLY A 504 -24.76 4.49 -3.62
C GLY A 504 -26.01 5.28 -4.00
N ASP A 505 -25.87 6.60 -3.94
CA ASP A 505 -26.78 7.55 -4.57
C ASP A 505 -26.43 7.64 -6.06
N PHE A 506 -27.06 6.79 -6.85
CA PHE A 506 -26.91 6.76 -8.30
C PHE A 506 -27.79 7.82 -9.00
N ASN A 507 -28.62 8.55 -8.24
CA ASN A 507 -29.39 9.72 -8.67
C ASN A 507 -30.32 9.53 -9.90
N TYR A 508 -30.57 8.29 -10.35
CA TYR A 508 -31.55 7.96 -11.38
C TYR A 508 -32.98 8.21 -10.89
N ARG A 509 -33.86 8.59 -11.82
CA ARG A 509 -35.19 9.14 -11.50
C ARG A 509 -36.31 8.36 -12.20
N ILE A 510 -37.53 8.52 -11.69
CA ILE A 510 -38.73 7.96 -12.32
C ILE A 510 -39.18 8.89 -13.46
N GLY A 511 -39.41 8.35 -14.64
CA GLY A 511 -39.74 9.05 -15.89
C GLY A 511 -41.19 9.54 -16.01
N LEU A 512 -41.87 9.78 -14.88
CA LEU A 512 -43.29 10.15 -14.82
C LEU A 512 -43.49 11.59 -14.31
N THR A 513 -44.70 12.12 -14.44
CA THR A 513 -45.05 13.43 -13.84
C THR A 513 -45.13 13.34 -12.32
N ASN A 514 -44.97 14.47 -11.61
CA ASN A 514 -44.98 14.48 -10.14
C ASN A 514 -46.30 13.96 -9.56
N GLU A 515 -47.42 14.45 -10.08
CA GLU A 515 -48.78 14.04 -9.69
C GLU A 515 -48.99 12.53 -9.84
N PHE A 516 -48.68 11.98 -11.01
CA PHE A 516 -48.87 10.55 -11.29
C PHE A 516 -47.90 9.68 -10.49
N THR A 517 -46.66 10.14 -10.28
CA THR A 517 -45.70 9.46 -9.39
C THR A 517 -46.24 9.40 -7.96
N ARG A 518 -46.71 10.52 -7.40
CA ARG A 518 -47.28 10.56 -6.05
C ARG A 518 -48.60 9.77 -5.95
N GLN A 519 -49.39 9.69 -7.02
CA GLN A 519 -50.57 8.81 -7.09
C GLN A 519 -50.19 7.33 -6.97
N LEU A 520 -49.24 6.85 -7.79
CA LEU A 520 -48.80 5.45 -7.75
C LEU A 520 -48.12 5.09 -6.42
N VAL A 521 -47.35 6.01 -5.81
CA VAL A 521 -46.76 5.79 -4.48
C VAL A 521 -47.84 5.64 -3.41
N ARG A 522 -48.90 6.46 -3.42
CA ARG A 522 -50.06 6.29 -2.51
C ARG A 522 -50.78 4.96 -2.73
N GLN A 523 -50.87 4.50 -3.98
CA GLN A 523 -51.44 3.21 -4.36
C GLN A 523 -50.49 2.02 -4.08
N ARG A 524 -49.23 2.27 -3.73
CA ARG A 524 -48.14 1.29 -3.60
C ARG A 524 -47.88 0.47 -4.88
N ASP A 525 -48.19 1.02 -6.05
CA ASP A 525 -47.87 0.43 -7.35
C ASP A 525 -46.39 0.67 -7.70
N TYR A 526 -45.51 0.03 -6.93
CA TYR A 526 -44.06 0.13 -7.11
C TYR A 526 -43.60 -0.55 -8.41
N GLN A 527 -44.36 -1.50 -8.96
CA GLN A 527 -44.02 -2.14 -10.24
C GLN A 527 -44.11 -1.13 -11.38
N LYS A 528 -45.24 -0.43 -11.53
CA LYS A 528 -45.43 0.55 -12.60
C LYS A 528 -44.51 1.76 -12.48
N LEU A 529 -44.12 2.11 -11.25
CA LEU A 529 -43.07 3.08 -10.98
C LEU A 529 -41.69 2.57 -11.44
N TYR A 530 -41.34 1.32 -11.16
CA TYR A 530 -40.07 0.68 -11.55
C TYR A 530 -39.96 0.44 -13.06
N ASP A 531 -41.06 0.12 -13.75
CA ASP A 531 -41.12 0.04 -15.21
C ASP A 531 -40.77 1.41 -15.88
N ASN A 532 -40.92 2.50 -15.11
CA ASN A 532 -40.56 3.86 -15.49
C ASN A 532 -39.30 4.40 -14.78
N ASP A 533 -38.56 3.56 -14.06
CA ASP A 533 -37.29 3.95 -13.44
C ASP A 533 -36.16 4.02 -14.47
N GLN A 534 -35.41 5.12 -14.48
CA GLN A 534 -34.32 5.32 -15.44
C GLN A 534 -33.20 4.28 -15.28
N LEU A 535 -32.84 3.85 -14.07
CA LEU A 535 -31.74 2.89 -13.90
C LEU A 535 -32.12 1.52 -14.49
N ASN A 536 -33.31 1.02 -14.15
CA ASN A 536 -33.89 -0.17 -14.77
C ASN A 536 -33.86 -0.10 -16.30
N GLN A 537 -34.32 1.02 -16.88
CA GLN A 537 -34.31 1.24 -18.34
C GLN A 537 -32.89 1.30 -18.94
N GLN A 538 -31.93 1.95 -18.28
CA GLN A 538 -30.54 2.00 -18.76
C GLN A 538 -29.82 0.65 -18.64
N MET A 539 -30.12 -0.14 -17.60
CA MET A 539 -29.62 -1.51 -17.43
C MET A 539 -30.19 -2.46 -18.48
N ALA A 540 -31.50 -2.42 -18.71
CA ALA A 540 -32.17 -3.22 -19.74
C ALA A 540 -31.67 -2.89 -21.16
N ALA A 541 -31.36 -1.62 -21.42
CA ALA A 541 -30.73 -1.17 -22.67
C ALA A 541 -29.21 -1.49 -22.76
N GLY A 542 -28.58 -1.99 -21.69
CA GLY A 542 -27.14 -2.24 -21.63
C GLY A 542 -26.26 -0.99 -21.60
N MET A 543 -26.84 0.18 -21.30
CA MET A 543 -26.20 1.50 -21.34
C MET A 543 -25.50 1.90 -20.03
N ALA A 544 -25.82 1.23 -18.92
CA ALA A 544 -25.15 1.34 -17.63
C ALA A 544 -25.22 -0.01 -16.88
N PHE A 545 -24.32 -0.24 -15.92
CA PHE A 545 -24.30 -1.43 -15.05
C PHE A 545 -24.49 -2.77 -15.78
N LYS A 546 -23.78 -2.95 -16.91
CA LYS A 546 -23.97 -4.09 -17.81
C LYS A 546 -23.58 -5.43 -17.13
N HIS A 547 -24.51 -6.38 -17.14
CA HIS A 547 -24.40 -7.68 -16.45
C HIS A 547 -24.38 -7.61 -14.91
N TYR A 548 -24.78 -6.48 -14.32
CA TYR A 548 -25.14 -6.41 -12.90
C TYR A 548 -26.63 -6.75 -12.74
N ALA A 549 -27.00 -7.25 -11.56
CA ALA A 549 -28.36 -7.51 -11.14
C ALA A 549 -28.82 -6.51 -10.08
N GLU A 550 -30.14 -6.32 -9.98
CA GLU A 550 -30.81 -5.60 -8.90
C GLU A 550 -31.88 -6.49 -8.25
N GLY A 551 -32.16 -6.26 -6.98
CA GLY A 551 -33.25 -6.92 -6.26
C GLY A 551 -34.60 -6.34 -6.66
N ARG A 552 -35.68 -7.13 -6.49
CA ARG A 552 -37.03 -6.61 -6.68
C ARG A 552 -37.32 -5.52 -5.65
N ILE A 553 -37.44 -4.27 -6.09
CA ILE A 553 -37.83 -3.15 -5.23
C ILE A 553 -39.28 -3.32 -4.77
N THR A 554 -39.48 -3.44 -3.46
CA THR A 554 -40.80 -3.58 -2.79
C THR A 554 -41.07 -2.44 -1.80
N PHE A 555 -40.24 -1.40 -1.82
CA PHE A 555 -40.23 -0.28 -0.89
C PHE A 555 -40.44 1.06 -1.61
N PRO A 556 -41.00 2.09 -0.95
CA PRO A 556 -41.30 3.37 -1.60
C PRO A 556 -40.04 4.11 -2.06
N PRO A 557 -40.16 5.05 -3.04
CA PRO A 557 -39.07 5.91 -3.47
C PRO A 557 -38.37 6.63 -2.31
N THR A 558 -37.04 6.53 -2.26
CA THR A 558 -36.20 6.97 -1.13
C THR A 558 -35.92 8.47 -1.10
N TYR A 559 -36.08 9.14 -2.24
CA TYR A 559 -35.92 10.58 -2.45
C TYR A 559 -37.25 11.17 -2.95
N LYS A 560 -37.63 12.43 -2.69
CA LYS A 560 -37.08 13.39 -1.71
C LYS A 560 -38.12 13.64 -0.64
N TYR A 561 -37.75 13.54 0.62
CA TYR A 561 -38.61 13.80 1.77
C TYR A 561 -38.44 15.23 2.32
N ASP A 562 -39.44 15.69 3.08
CA ASP A 562 -39.26 16.80 4.01
C ASP A 562 -38.74 16.27 5.35
N ILE A 563 -37.65 16.87 5.83
CA ILE A 563 -36.78 16.27 6.87
C ILE A 563 -37.53 16.11 8.19
N GLY A 564 -37.36 14.95 8.84
CA GLY A 564 -38.10 14.51 10.02
C GLY A 564 -39.47 13.90 9.73
N THR A 565 -40.03 14.13 8.53
CA THR A 565 -41.39 13.69 8.15
C THR A 565 -41.36 12.50 7.18
N ASN A 566 -42.53 11.90 6.92
CA ASN A 566 -42.74 10.94 5.84
C ASN A 566 -43.41 11.56 4.60
N GLU A 567 -43.52 12.89 4.53
CA GLU A 567 -44.04 13.59 3.36
C GLU A 567 -42.93 13.82 2.33
N TYR A 568 -43.31 13.76 1.05
CA TYR A 568 -42.41 14.05 -0.07
C TYR A 568 -42.35 15.55 -0.37
N ASP A 569 -41.14 16.07 -0.54
CA ASP A 569 -40.76 17.47 -0.82
C ASP A 569 -41.92 18.40 -1.20
N THR A 570 -42.39 19.17 -0.21
CA THR A 570 -43.45 20.19 -0.33
C THR A 570 -42.91 21.59 -0.62
N SER A 571 -41.59 21.74 -0.78
CA SER A 571 -40.97 22.99 -1.22
C SER A 571 -41.41 23.40 -2.63
N GLU A 572 -41.21 24.66 -3.00
CA GLU A 572 -41.50 25.21 -4.35
C GLU A 572 -40.82 24.41 -5.49
N LYS A 573 -39.72 23.71 -5.19
CA LYS A 573 -38.99 22.88 -6.16
C LYS A 573 -39.67 21.53 -6.41
N ALA A 574 -40.65 21.17 -5.58
CA ALA A 574 -41.57 20.04 -5.67
C ALA A 574 -40.96 18.83 -6.39
N ARG A 575 -39.88 18.27 -5.85
CA ARG A 575 -39.17 17.17 -6.50
C ARG A 575 -40.09 15.96 -6.67
N ILE A 576 -39.91 15.30 -7.81
CA ILE A 576 -40.57 14.05 -8.15
C ILE A 576 -39.92 12.93 -7.31
N PRO A 577 -40.69 12.06 -6.65
CA PRO A 577 -40.14 10.93 -5.93
C PRO A 577 -39.29 10.00 -6.83
N ALA A 578 -38.19 9.47 -6.30
CA ALA A 578 -37.27 8.58 -7.03
C ALA A 578 -36.55 7.60 -6.11
N TRP A 579 -36.13 6.46 -6.66
CA TRP A 579 -35.15 5.56 -6.03
C TRP A 579 -33.74 5.98 -6.47
N CYS A 580 -33.22 7.03 -5.84
CA CYS A 580 -31.85 7.51 -6.06
C CYS A 580 -30.81 6.55 -5.45
N ASP A 581 -31.12 6.03 -4.26
CA ASP A 581 -30.28 5.17 -3.42
C ASP A 581 -30.49 3.70 -3.82
N ARG A 582 -29.44 3.00 -4.24
CA ARG A 582 -29.53 1.65 -4.85
C ARG A 582 -28.41 0.71 -4.41
N VAL A 583 -28.66 -0.58 -4.52
CA VAL A 583 -27.66 -1.65 -4.37
C VAL A 583 -27.74 -2.63 -5.54
N LEU A 584 -26.63 -2.80 -6.25
CA LEU A 584 -26.47 -3.69 -7.41
C LEU A 584 -25.32 -4.67 -7.17
N TRP A 585 -25.34 -5.84 -7.79
CA TRP A 585 -24.25 -6.81 -7.68
C TRP A 585 -23.94 -7.55 -8.97
N LYS A 586 -22.74 -8.14 -9.01
CA LYS A 586 -22.27 -9.02 -10.07
C LYS A 586 -21.33 -10.07 -9.49
N GLY A 587 -21.50 -11.32 -9.92
CA GLY A 587 -20.74 -12.47 -9.41
C GLY A 587 -21.65 -13.69 -9.25
N PRO A 588 -21.27 -14.87 -9.77
CA PRO A 588 -22.12 -16.07 -9.71
C PRO A 588 -22.18 -16.68 -8.30
N ASN A 589 -21.34 -16.20 -7.39
CA ASN A 589 -21.27 -16.64 -6.00
C ASN A 589 -22.07 -15.75 -5.02
N LEU A 590 -22.75 -14.71 -5.50
CA LEU A 590 -23.58 -13.81 -4.70
C LEU A 590 -25.08 -14.11 -4.90
N HIS A 591 -25.77 -14.43 -3.82
CA HIS A 591 -27.23 -14.55 -3.78
C HIS A 591 -27.82 -13.50 -2.84
N GLN A 592 -28.56 -12.53 -3.37
CA GLN A 592 -29.26 -11.54 -2.55
C GLN A 592 -30.46 -12.17 -1.86
N THR A 593 -30.56 -12.04 -0.54
CA THR A 593 -31.66 -12.59 0.27
C THR A 593 -32.69 -11.53 0.64
N HIS A 594 -32.25 -10.28 0.87
CA HIS A 594 -33.14 -9.15 1.17
C HIS A 594 -32.69 -7.85 0.50
N TYR A 595 -33.63 -6.95 0.20
CA TYR A 595 -33.39 -5.59 -0.31
C TYR A 595 -34.53 -4.67 0.16
N ASN A 596 -34.24 -3.64 0.95
CA ASN A 596 -35.27 -2.76 1.52
C ASN A 596 -34.72 -1.37 1.90
N SER A 597 -35.61 -0.44 2.24
CA SER A 597 -35.30 0.80 2.96
C SER A 597 -35.40 0.62 4.48
N ALA A 598 -34.87 1.58 5.25
CA ALA A 598 -35.10 1.69 6.70
C ALA A 598 -35.61 3.09 7.11
N ASP A 599 -36.30 3.19 8.25
CA ASP A 599 -37.04 4.40 8.65
C ASP A 599 -36.18 5.40 9.46
N LEU A 600 -35.09 5.88 8.87
CA LEU A 600 -34.29 6.99 9.42
C LEU A 600 -34.64 8.29 8.69
N ARG A 601 -35.08 9.31 9.43
CA ARG A 601 -35.73 10.52 8.87
C ARG A 601 -34.92 11.81 8.98
N PHE A 602 -33.65 11.75 9.40
CA PHE A 602 -32.81 12.94 9.56
C PHE A 602 -32.29 13.52 8.23
N SER A 603 -32.41 12.76 7.14
CA SER A 603 -32.10 13.19 5.77
C SER A 603 -33.39 13.40 4.96
N ASP A 604 -33.29 14.08 3.82
CA ASP A 604 -34.32 14.08 2.78
C ASP A 604 -34.26 12.83 1.88
N HIS A 605 -33.27 11.97 2.09
CA HIS A 605 -33.24 10.59 1.60
C HIS A 605 -33.76 9.60 2.68
N ARG A 606 -33.95 8.34 2.29
CA ARG A 606 -34.10 7.18 3.18
C ARG A 606 -32.94 6.21 2.97
N PRO A 607 -32.36 5.64 4.04
CA PRO A 607 -31.32 4.64 3.92
C PRO A 607 -31.84 3.37 3.24
N VAL A 608 -31.01 2.77 2.40
CA VAL A 608 -31.26 1.49 1.73
C VAL A 608 -30.28 0.45 2.23
N TRP A 609 -30.69 -0.80 2.28
CA TRP A 609 -29.86 -1.94 2.67
C TRP A 609 -30.23 -3.20 1.89
N ALA A 610 -29.25 -4.09 1.74
CA ALA A 610 -29.43 -5.42 1.19
C ALA A 610 -28.50 -6.43 1.88
N THR A 611 -28.97 -7.66 2.06
CA THR A 611 -28.16 -8.79 2.52
C THR A 611 -27.97 -9.82 1.42
N PHE A 612 -26.78 -10.42 1.42
CA PHE A 612 -26.33 -11.42 0.45
C PHE A 612 -25.69 -12.60 1.18
N ASP A 613 -26.02 -13.81 0.78
CA ASP A 613 -25.19 -14.97 1.07
C ASP A 613 -24.15 -15.12 -0.06
N CYS A 614 -22.88 -15.22 0.32
CA CYS A 614 -21.73 -15.19 -0.58
C CYS A 614 -20.90 -16.47 -0.43
N MET A 615 -20.78 -17.24 -1.51
CA MET A 615 -19.96 -18.45 -1.54
C MET A 615 -18.49 -18.07 -1.74
N ILE A 616 -17.66 -18.40 -0.75
CA ILE A 616 -16.22 -18.15 -0.74
C ILE A 616 -15.42 -19.46 -0.86
N SER A 617 -14.26 -19.37 -1.51
CA SER A 617 -13.29 -20.44 -1.67
C SER A 617 -12.24 -20.37 -0.56
N ALA A 618 -12.19 -21.38 0.30
CA ALA A 618 -11.28 -21.50 1.43
C ALA A 618 -10.26 -22.63 1.23
N ILE A 619 -9.04 -22.46 1.73
CA ILE A 619 -7.99 -23.48 1.65
C ILE A 619 -7.96 -24.30 2.94
N ASN A 620 -8.12 -25.61 2.81
CA ASN A 620 -7.71 -26.57 3.83
C ASN A 620 -6.18 -26.70 3.82
N GLU A 621 -5.50 -25.85 4.58
CA GLU A 621 -4.03 -25.81 4.60
C GLU A 621 -3.41 -27.13 5.12
N VAL A 622 -4.10 -27.88 6.00
CA VAL A 622 -3.65 -29.22 6.41
C VAL A 622 -3.58 -30.15 5.19
N ARG A 623 -4.66 -30.23 4.41
CA ARG A 623 -4.73 -31.09 3.23
C ARG A 623 -3.77 -30.65 2.12
N LYS A 624 -3.55 -29.35 1.98
CA LYS A 624 -2.56 -28.76 1.06
C LYS A 624 -1.12 -29.06 1.48
N VAL A 625 -0.82 -29.09 2.78
CA VAL A 625 0.50 -29.49 3.31
C VAL A 625 0.74 -30.99 3.16
N GLU A 626 -0.27 -31.83 3.44
CA GLU A 626 -0.23 -33.27 3.14
C GLU A 626 0.06 -33.51 1.65
N LEU A 627 -0.72 -32.90 0.76
CA LEU A 627 -0.56 -33.07 -0.69
C LEU A 627 0.80 -32.55 -1.18
N ARG A 628 1.26 -31.39 -0.68
CA ARG A 628 2.60 -30.85 -0.97
C ARG A 628 3.70 -31.85 -0.58
N ARG A 629 3.58 -32.49 0.59
CA ARG A 629 4.55 -33.46 1.06
C ARG A 629 4.57 -34.70 0.16
N LEU A 630 3.41 -35.29 -0.12
CA LEU A 630 3.28 -36.45 -1.01
C LEU A 630 3.86 -36.19 -2.40
N LEU A 631 3.60 -35.01 -2.97
CA LEU A 631 4.15 -34.60 -4.26
C LEU A 631 5.67 -34.35 -4.22
N TYR A 632 6.18 -33.75 -3.14
CA TYR A 632 7.62 -33.52 -2.97
C TYR A 632 8.40 -34.83 -2.80
N ASP A 633 7.92 -35.72 -1.93
CA ASP A 633 8.55 -37.01 -1.64
C ASP A 633 8.59 -37.89 -2.92
N GLY A 634 7.51 -37.91 -3.70
CA GLY A 634 7.47 -38.59 -5.01
C GLY A 634 8.35 -37.94 -6.09
N SER A 635 8.52 -36.61 -6.06
CA SER A 635 9.44 -35.90 -6.96
C SER A 635 10.91 -36.15 -6.63
N GLN A 636 11.28 -36.25 -5.35
CA GLN A 636 12.65 -36.65 -4.98
C GLN A 636 12.99 -38.08 -5.42
N GLN A 637 12.05 -39.02 -5.31
CA GLN A 637 12.27 -40.40 -5.80
C GLN A 637 12.55 -40.43 -7.31
N LYS A 638 11.80 -39.67 -8.12
CA LYS A 638 12.05 -39.54 -9.57
C LYS A 638 13.38 -38.85 -9.87
N ALA A 639 13.73 -37.80 -9.14
CA ALA A 639 15.01 -37.12 -9.31
C ALA A 639 16.19 -38.08 -9.06
N ASN A 640 16.17 -38.82 -7.94
CA ASN A 640 17.22 -39.75 -7.56
C ASN A 640 17.39 -40.90 -8.57
N GLN A 641 16.32 -41.34 -9.25
CA GLN A 641 16.41 -42.31 -10.34
C GLN A 641 17.14 -41.76 -11.58
N LEU A 642 17.02 -40.46 -11.88
CA LEU A 642 17.67 -39.82 -13.03
C LEU A 642 19.18 -39.59 -12.79
N TRP A 643 19.58 -39.21 -11.57
CA TRP A 643 20.99 -38.99 -11.22
C TRP A 643 21.88 -40.22 -11.45
N HIS A 644 21.33 -41.44 -11.42
CA HIS A 644 22.08 -42.67 -11.71
C HIS A 644 22.39 -42.92 -13.21
N THR A 645 22.12 -41.97 -14.10
CA THR A 645 22.23 -42.17 -15.57
C THR A 645 22.97 -41.08 -16.36
N GLY A 646 23.61 -40.09 -15.71
CA GLY A 646 24.20 -38.92 -16.40
C GLY A 646 25.60 -38.49 -15.93
N ILE A 647 26.59 -38.77 -16.79
CA ILE A 647 27.91 -38.13 -17.02
C ILE A 647 28.47 -37.16 -15.95
N GLU A 648 29.70 -37.42 -15.50
CA GLU A 648 30.54 -36.51 -14.72
C GLU A 648 31.27 -35.49 -15.62
N GLU A 649 31.30 -34.21 -15.24
CA GLU A 649 32.24 -33.20 -15.76
C GLU A 649 32.92 -32.42 -14.63
N GLU A 650 34.19 -32.05 -14.82
CA GLU A 650 35.07 -31.58 -13.76
C GLU A 650 34.95 -30.07 -13.45
N ILE A 651 34.04 -29.72 -12.55
CA ILE A 651 34.09 -28.43 -11.82
C ILE A 651 35.08 -28.57 -10.64
N PRO A 652 35.96 -27.58 -10.33
CA PRO A 652 36.91 -27.68 -9.22
C PRO A 652 36.28 -27.93 -7.84
N GLU A 653 36.90 -28.83 -7.06
CA GLU A 653 36.44 -29.28 -5.73
C GLU A 653 36.01 -28.19 -4.75
N THR A 654 36.70 -27.05 -4.76
CA THR A 654 36.52 -25.97 -3.77
C THR A 654 35.14 -25.28 -3.83
N CYS A 655 34.40 -25.42 -4.92
CA CYS A 655 33.07 -24.81 -5.09
C CYS A 655 31.90 -25.81 -5.11
N LYS A 656 32.17 -27.13 -5.15
CA LYS A 656 31.12 -28.16 -5.34
C LYS A 656 30.17 -28.33 -4.14
N ASN A 657 30.62 -28.07 -2.91
CA ASN A 657 30.01 -28.62 -1.69
C ASN A 657 29.50 -27.58 -0.66
N LEU A 658 29.35 -26.29 -1.01
CA LEU A 658 28.78 -25.28 -0.12
C LEU A 658 27.28 -25.05 -0.44
N PRO A 659 26.33 -25.48 0.42
CA PRO A 659 24.91 -25.26 0.19
C PRO A 659 24.57 -23.76 0.33
N ALA A 660 23.54 -23.30 -0.38
CA ALA A 660 23.03 -21.95 -0.18
C ALA A 660 22.51 -21.79 1.26
N SER A 661 22.90 -20.69 1.95
CA SER A 661 22.39 -20.42 3.29
C SER A 661 20.89 -20.15 3.24
N SER A 662 20.17 -20.76 4.16
CA SER A 662 18.72 -20.58 4.31
C SER A 662 18.41 -19.92 5.66
N GLU A 663 17.16 -19.54 5.85
CA GLU A 663 16.63 -19.06 7.13
C GLU A 663 16.82 -20.05 8.30
N TYR A 664 17.19 -21.31 8.00
CA TYR A 664 17.37 -22.41 8.96
C TYR A 664 18.80 -23.02 8.95
N HIS A 665 19.70 -22.58 8.06
CA HIS A 665 21.03 -23.19 7.89
C HIS A 665 22.10 -22.15 7.52
N ARG A 666 23.08 -21.99 8.42
CA ARG A 666 24.19 -21.00 8.35
C ARG A 666 25.50 -21.73 8.05
N TRP A 667 25.66 -22.25 6.83
CA TRP A 667 26.72 -23.19 6.43
C TRP A 667 28.18 -22.83 6.83
N TRP A 668 28.49 -21.56 7.05
CA TRP A 668 29.82 -21.12 7.53
C TRP A 668 30.09 -21.52 8.99
N LEU A 669 29.04 -21.80 9.78
CA LEU A 669 29.15 -22.40 11.11
C LEU A 669 29.35 -23.92 11.05
N ASP A 670 28.79 -24.56 10.02
CA ASP A 670 28.67 -26.02 9.95
C ASP A 670 29.93 -26.72 9.41
N ASN A 671 30.70 -26.07 8.52
CA ASN A 671 31.90 -26.65 7.87
C ASN A 671 33.23 -25.96 8.19
N GLY A 672 33.23 -24.77 8.83
CA GLY A 672 34.46 -24.02 9.17
C GLY A 672 35.30 -23.55 7.97
N GLN A 673 34.81 -23.68 6.73
CA GLN A 673 35.50 -23.20 5.53
C GLN A 673 35.26 -21.71 5.32
N TYR A 674 36.29 -20.91 5.62
CA TYR A 674 36.30 -19.49 5.30
C TYR A 674 36.34 -19.28 3.78
N LEU A 675 35.32 -18.64 3.21
CA LEU A 675 35.44 -18.03 1.87
C LEU A 675 36.38 -16.83 1.93
N MET A 676 37.67 -17.12 1.84
CA MET A 676 38.66 -16.20 1.28
C MET A 676 38.28 -15.95 -0.19
N PHE A 677 37.35 -15.02 -0.41
CA PHE A 677 37.41 -14.24 -1.64
C PHE A 677 38.82 -13.66 -1.71
N PRO A 678 39.54 -13.80 -2.83
CA PRO A 678 40.61 -12.86 -3.10
C PRO A 678 39.99 -11.46 -2.98
N MET A 679 40.63 -10.59 -2.23
CA MET A 679 40.64 -9.21 -2.70
C MET A 679 41.19 -9.31 -4.12
N ILE A 680 40.33 -9.11 -5.13
CA ILE A 680 40.81 -8.56 -6.40
C ILE A 680 41.57 -7.33 -5.95
N SER A 681 42.90 -7.38 -6.07
CA SER A 681 43.73 -6.30 -5.56
C SER A 681 43.24 -5.04 -6.24
N ALA A 682 42.63 -4.15 -5.45
CA ALA A 682 42.38 -2.79 -5.87
C ALA A 682 43.71 -2.32 -6.46
N SER A 683 43.74 -2.04 -7.78
CA SER A 683 45.03 -1.86 -8.44
C SER A 683 45.76 -0.70 -7.76
N ALA A 684 47.08 -0.63 -7.92
CA ALA A 684 47.84 0.47 -7.33
C ALA A 684 47.32 1.86 -7.78
N ASP A 685 46.53 1.90 -8.85
CA ASP A 685 45.82 3.08 -9.37
C ASP A 685 44.50 3.35 -8.62
N PHE A 686 43.74 2.32 -8.23
CA PHE A 686 42.49 2.43 -7.47
C PHE A 686 42.75 2.92 -6.04
N GLU A 687 43.82 2.42 -5.40
CA GLU A 687 44.23 2.87 -4.07
C GLU A 687 44.85 4.28 -4.11
N LYS A 688 45.59 4.64 -5.18
CA LYS A 688 46.09 6.01 -5.42
C LYS A 688 45.02 7.03 -5.80
N ALA A 689 43.97 6.61 -6.51
CA ALA A 689 42.83 7.46 -6.82
C ALA A 689 42.17 7.89 -5.51
N TYR A 690 41.85 6.94 -4.63
CA TYR A 690 41.15 7.23 -3.39
C TYR A 690 42.04 7.86 -2.30
N GLN A 691 43.35 7.59 -2.27
CA GLN A 691 44.26 8.26 -1.33
C GLN A 691 44.38 9.79 -1.51
N ARG A 692 43.92 10.35 -2.64
CA ARG A 692 43.79 11.81 -2.81
C ARG A 692 42.52 12.41 -2.22
N ASP A 693 41.49 11.59 -2.01
CA ASP A 693 40.16 12.03 -1.55
C ASP A 693 39.93 11.71 -0.04
N ILE A 694 40.96 11.21 0.66
CA ILE A 694 40.91 10.99 2.13
C ILE A 694 41.49 12.19 2.88
N GLU A 695 40.95 13.38 2.58
CA GLU A 695 40.60 14.34 3.63
C GLU A 695 39.08 14.29 3.79
N VAL A 696 38.61 13.25 4.50
CA VAL A 696 37.18 13.10 4.85
C VAL A 696 36.86 14.07 5.99
N ASP A 697 36.70 15.34 5.63
CA ASP A 697 35.86 16.26 6.38
C ASP A 697 34.40 15.80 6.21
N TRP A 698 33.75 15.44 7.33
CA TRP A 698 32.33 15.06 7.36
C TRP A 698 31.42 16.21 6.90
N GLY A 699 31.91 17.45 6.90
CA GLY A 699 31.28 18.62 6.29
C GLY A 699 30.98 18.48 4.79
N LEU A 700 31.71 17.67 4.03
CA LEU A 700 31.48 17.56 2.56
C LEU A 700 30.21 16.78 2.16
N LEU A 701 29.54 16.10 3.10
CA LEU A 701 28.17 15.59 2.88
C LEU A 701 27.09 16.67 3.02
N SER A 702 27.42 17.89 3.47
CA SER A 702 26.44 18.97 3.70
C SER A 702 25.90 19.64 2.42
N HIS A 703 26.45 19.34 1.25
CA HIS A 703 26.16 20.07 -0.01
C HIS A 703 25.49 19.23 -1.11
N SER A 704 24.89 18.09 -0.77
CA SER A 704 24.00 17.32 -1.67
C SER A 704 22.51 17.50 -1.41
N VAL A 705 22.11 18.31 -0.41
CA VAL A 705 20.72 18.69 -0.13
C VAL A 705 20.49 20.18 -0.40
N ALA A 706 20.66 20.57 -1.68
CA ALA A 706 20.04 21.79 -2.17
C ALA A 706 18.51 21.63 -2.20
N PRO A 707 17.71 22.70 -1.98
CA PRO A 707 16.26 22.60 -2.05
C PRO A 707 15.80 22.22 -3.46
N GLN A 708 14.77 21.37 -3.56
CA GLN A 708 14.34 20.76 -4.81
C GLN A 708 13.54 21.73 -5.71
N ARG A 709 14.26 22.68 -6.30
CA ARG A 709 13.87 23.48 -7.48
C ARG A 709 15.01 23.39 -8.51
N ASP A 710 14.66 23.54 -9.78
CA ASP A 710 15.61 23.62 -10.91
C ASP A 710 16.51 22.39 -11.16
N LEU A 711 15.88 21.20 -11.29
CA LEU A 711 16.49 20.07 -12.00
C LEU A 711 15.48 19.30 -12.88
N ILE A 712 14.61 20.05 -13.56
CA ILE A 712 13.75 19.57 -14.65
C ILE A 712 13.92 20.51 -15.87
N ASN A 713 15.16 20.73 -16.33
CA ASN A 713 15.45 21.31 -17.66
C ASN A 713 16.93 21.25 -18.08
N THR A 714 17.50 20.05 -18.23
CA THR A 714 18.77 19.84 -18.97
C THR A 714 18.82 18.43 -19.59
N GLY A 715 18.36 18.32 -20.84
CA GLY A 715 18.50 17.08 -21.61
C GLY A 715 19.92 16.89 -22.16
N MET A 716 20.80 16.20 -21.44
CA MET A 716 22.08 15.74 -21.98
C MET A 716 22.15 14.21 -22.03
N VAL A 717 21.97 13.66 -23.24
CA VAL A 717 22.14 12.23 -23.52
C VAL A 717 23.63 11.91 -23.62
N HIS A 718 24.19 11.27 -22.59
CA HIS A 718 25.53 10.69 -22.67
C HIS A 718 25.50 9.40 -23.50
N THR A 719 25.86 9.52 -24.78
CA THR A 719 25.99 8.39 -25.71
C THR A 719 27.23 7.55 -25.39
N PHE A 720 27.03 6.29 -25.01
CA PHE A 720 28.12 5.30 -24.96
C PHE A 720 28.61 4.99 -26.38
N LYS A 721 29.78 5.52 -26.76
CA LYS A 721 30.48 5.10 -27.98
C LYS A 721 30.99 3.67 -27.82
N ARG A 722 30.50 2.76 -28.66
CA ARG A 722 30.97 1.37 -28.77
C ARG A 722 31.78 1.23 -30.04
N ASN A 723 33.11 1.13 -29.94
CA ASN A 723 33.97 0.94 -31.10
C ASN A 723 33.86 -0.51 -31.61
N LEU A 724 33.50 -0.66 -32.88
CA LEU A 724 33.66 -1.88 -33.68
C LEU A 724 34.12 -1.48 -35.09
N PRO A 725 34.89 -2.33 -35.80
CA PRO A 725 35.55 -1.95 -37.06
C PRO A 725 34.60 -1.93 -38.27
N GLU A 726 35.00 -1.20 -39.31
CA GLU A 726 34.27 -1.09 -40.58
C GLU A 726 34.38 -2.35 -41.44
N GLN A 727 33.30 -2.70 -42.17
CA GLN A 727 33.42 -3.43 -43.44
C GLN A 727 32.21 -3.21 -44.38
N SER A 728 32.51 -2.74 -45.59
CA SER A 728 31.77 -2.83 -46.88
C SER A 728 30.23 -2.92 -46.92
N ASN A 729 29.61 -1.93 -47.57
CA ASN A 729 28.21 -1.97 -48.02
C ASN A 729 27.96 -3.00 -49.15
N GLN A 730 26.90 -3.81 -49.02
CA GLN A 730 26.02 -4.21 -50.14
C GLN A 730 24.65 -4.68 -49.60
N PRO A 731 23.51 -4.35 -50.25
CA PRO A 731 22.19 -4.78 -49.80
C PRO A 731 21.82 -6.17 -50.35
N PRO A 732 21.23 -7.07 -49.53
CA PRO A 732 20.74 -8.37 -50.02
C PRO A 732 19.39 -8.25 -50.74
N THR A 733 19.22 -9.06 -51.78
CA THR A 733 17.92 -9.28 -52.45
C THR A 733 17.05 -10.26 -51.64
N LEU A 734 15.72 -10.08 -51.72
CA LEU A 734 14.76 -11.08 -51.25
C LEU A 734 14.28 -11.97 -52.43
N PRO A 735 14.10 -13.28 -52.23
CA PRO A 735 13.68 -14.20 -53.29
C PRO A 735 12.17 -14.15 -53.55
N ILE A 736 11.80 -14.51 -54.77
CA ILE A 736 10.41 -14.66 -55.23
C ILE A 736 9.94 -16.09 -54.99
N SER A 737 8.69 -16.27 -54.58
CA SER A 737 7.91 -17.48 -54.88
C SER A 737 6.50 -17.10 -55.32
N ASN A 738 6.08 -17.63 -56.48
CA ASN A 738 4.68 -17.69 -56.89
C ASN A 738 3.92 -18.60 -55.89
N MET A 739 2.59 -18.72 -55.84
CA MET A 739 1.48 -18.55 -56.80
C MET A 739 0.20 -18.46 -55.89
N GLU A 740 -1.01 -18.06 -56.27
CA GLU A 740 -1.73 -17.97 -57.56
C GLU A 740 -2.52 -16.64 -57.63
N ALA A 741 -3.28 -16.43 -58.71
CA ALA A 741 -4.20 -15.30 -58.84
C ALA A 741 -5.66 -15.77 -58.72
N ASP A 742 -6.52 -14.91 -58.20
CA ASP A 742 -7.92 -14.89 -58.62
C ASP A 742 -8.41 -13.44 -58.70
N SER A 743 -9.41 -13.19 -59.55
CA SER A 743 -9.78 -11.83 -59.98
C SER A 743 -11.28 -11.57 -59.84
N ASP A 744 -11.64 -10.37 -59.38
CA ASP A 744 -12.73 -9.65 -60.03
C ASP A 744 -12.66 -8.13 -59.86
N ALA A 745 -13.43 -7.38 -60.65
CA ALA A 745 -13.29 -5.93 -60.79
C ALA A 745 -14.63 -5.14 -60.83
N THR A 746 -14.60 -3.89 -60.35
CA THR A 746 -15.46 -2.72 -60.70
C THR A 746 -15.02 -1.55 -59.77
N ALA A 747 -14.67 -0.32 -60.18
CA ALA A 747 -15.33 0.68 -61.03
C ALA A 747 -16.63 1.23 -60.39
N THR A 748 -16.90 2.55 -60.21
CA THR A 748 -16.37 3.83 -60.76
C THR A 748 -16.28 4.94 -59.67
N GLY A 749 -15.45 6.00 -59.75
CA GLY A 749 -15.70 7.33 -60.41
C GLY A 749 -16.69 8.24 -59.62
N HIS A 750 -16.50 9.53 -59.31
CA HIS A 750 -15.62 10.66 -59.74
C HIS A 750 -15.21 11.54 -58.49
N HIS A 751 -14.19 12.42 -58.44
CA HIS A 751 -13.75 13.59 -59.26
C HIS A 751 -14.75 14.80 -59.26
N THR A 752 -14.42 16.10 -59.06
CA THR A 752 -13.18 16.85 -58.69
C THR A 752 -13.50 18.31 -58.20
N LEU A 753 -12.58 18.96 -57.45
CA LEU A 753 -12.13 20.40 -57.30
C LEU A 753 -12.86 21.58 -58.07
N ILE A 754 -12.80 22.93 -57.81
CA ILE A 754 -11.87 23.84 -57.04
C ILE A 754 -12.41 25.32 -56.81
N ARG A 755 -12.14 25.96 -55.64
CA ARG A 755 -11.89 27.44 -55.31
C ARG A 755 -12.88 28.59 -55.80
N PRO A 756 -12.57 29.93 -55.71
CA PRO A 756 -12.63 30.81 -54.49
C PRO A 756 -13.26 32.26 -54.63
N PHE A 757 -13.41 32.99 -53.50
CA PHE A 757 -13.31 34.48 -53.16
C PHE A 757 -13.44 35.63 -54.21
N PRO A 758 -13.85 36.91 -53.87
CA PRO A 758 -13.36 37.76 -52.74
C PRO A 758 -14.37 38.76 -52.07
N GLN A 759 -13.93 39.96 -51.63
CA GLN A 759 -14.44 40.85 -50.54
C GLN A 759 -14.99 42.24 -50.99
N SER A 760 -15.65 43.01 -50.08
CA SER A 760 -15.47 44.50 -49.91
C SER A 760 -16.14 45.15 -48.65
N SER A 761 -15.63 46.33 -48.25
CA SER A 761 -16.05 47.39 -47.27
C SER A 761 -17.56 47.59 -46.94
N GLY A 762 -18.06 48.25 -45.85
CA GLY A 762 -17.57 49.14 -44.75
C GLY A 762 -18.77 49.47 -43.78
N SER A 763 -18.88 50.49 -42.91
CA SER A 763 -18.07 51.64 -42.41
C SER A 763 -18.63 52.16 -41.01
N ASN A 764 -18.55 53.47 -40.66
CA ASN A 764 -19.06 54.14 -39.41
C ASN A 764 -19.35 55.67 -39.69
N PRO A 765 -20.02 56.57 -38.86
CA PRO A 765 -19.69 56.92 -37.44
C PRO A 765 -20.79 57.59 -36.50
N GLN A 766 -20.41 57.98 -35.24
CA GLN A 766 -20.84 59.18 -34.40
C GLN A 766 -22.31 59.33 -33.83
N THR A 767 -22.68 60.02 -32.71
CA THR A 767 -22.08 60.55 -31.42
C THR A 767 -23.19 61.05 -30.41
N VAL A 768 -22.84 61.73 -29.27
CA VAL A 768 -23.64 62.49 -28.23
C VAL A 768 -23.85 61.69 -26.91
N GLU A 769 -23.34 62.04 -25.70
CA GLU A 769 -23.50 63.20 -24.75
C GLU A 769 -24.79 63.14 -23.87
N ASN A 770 -24.90 63.56 -22.58
CA ASN A 770 -24.06 64.45 -21.72
C ASN A 770 -24.29 64.28 -20.17
N GLN A 771 -23.33 64.75 -19.34
CA GLN A 771 -23.43 65.48 -18.02
C GLN A 771 -24.17 64.90 -16.76
N GLU A 772 -23.55 64.77 -15.55
CA GLU A 772 -23.29 65.72 -14.39
C GLU A 772 -24.39 65.69 -13.27
N ALA A 773 -24.18 66.00 -11.96
CA ALA A 773 -22.99 66.24 -11.10
C ALA A 773 -23.31 66.18 -9.55
N SER A 774 -22.24 66.21 -8.72
CA SER A 774 -22.11 66.79 -7.34
C SER A 774 -22.97 66.36 -6.12
N HIS A 775 -22.31 65.73 -5.11
CA HIS A 775 -21.88 66.29 -3.77
C HIS A 775 -22.83 67.15 -2.86
N PRO A 776 -22.55 67.37 -1.53
CA PRO A 776 -21.57 66.77 -0.58
C PRO A 776 -21.99 66.60 0.93
N PHE A 777 -21.04 66.08 1.75
CA PHE A 777 -20.68 66.47 3.16
C PHE A 777 -21.41 65.96 4.44
N VAL A 778 -20.63 66.08 5.54
CA VAL A 778 -20.93 66.07 7.02
C VAL A 778 -20.74 64.76 7.82
N THR A 779 -19.66 64.74 8.61
CA THR A 779 -19.40 63.98 9.86
C THR A 779 -19.43 65.00 11.05
N PRO A 780 -19.09 64.72 12.35
CA PRO A 780 -18.58 63.49 13.00
C PRO A 780 -19.18 63.18 14.41
N THR A 781 -18.42 62.44 15.24
CA THR A 781 -18.36 62.37 16.74
C THR A 781 -19.01 61.20 17.50
N ASP A 782 -18.52 60.76 18.68
CA ASP A 782 -17.15 60.65 19.26
C ASP A 782 -17.19 59.80 20.57
N ARG A 783 -16.03 59.30 21.06
CA ARG A 783 -15.69 58.82 22.43
C ARG A 783 -16.43 57.62 23.07
N ARG A 784 -15.64 56.62 23.50
CA ARG A 784 -14.98 56.63 24.84
C ARG A 784 -13.75 55.72 24.89
N GLN A 785 -12.82 56.01 25.82
CA GLN A 785 -11.50 55.38 25.99
C GLN A 785 -11.40 54.56 27.29
N VAL A 786 -10.40 53.66 27.36
CA VAL A 786 -9.42 53.34 28.44
C VAL A 786 -8.64 52.11 27.88
N ALA A 787 -7.40 52.22 27.37
CA ALA A 787 -6.09 52.24 28.09
C ALA A 787 -5.81 50.93 28.89
N GLU A 788 -4.67 50.25 28.85
CA GLU A 788 -3.36 50.32 28.12
C GLU A 788 -2.93 48.85 27.81
N ASP A 789 -2.06 48.51 26.85
CA ASP A 789 -0.59 48.68 26.83
C ASP A 789 0.01 48.52 25.40
N GLY A 790 1.30 48.84 25.21
CA GLY A 790 2.03 48.76 23.93
C GLY A 790 2.49 47.35 23.48
N VAL A 791 3.24 47.17 22.39
CA VAL A 791 4.02 48.11 21.55
C VAL A 791 3.90 47.76 20.05
N GLU A 792 4.17 48.73 19.16
CA GLU A 792 3.93 48.68 17.70
C GLU A 792 4.86 47.78 16.86
N ASP A 793 4.35 47.51 15.65
CA ASP A 793 5.03 46.94 14.48
C ASP A 793 6.00 47.93 13.80
N LEU A 794 6.96 47.43 13.01
CA LEU A 794 7.72 48.21 12.04
C LEU A 794 7.97 47.42 10.74
N LEU A 795 7.00 47.51 9.83
CA LEU A 795 7.12 47.85 8.39
C LEU A 795 8.28 47.21 7.59
N GLY A 796 8.06 46.61 6.41
CA GLY A 796 6.86 46.54 5.58
C GLY A 796 7.25 46.33 4.11
N GLY A 797 6.31 45.96 3.23
CA GLY A 797 6.63 45.73 1.82
C GLY A 797 5.47 45.21 0.97
N SER A 798 4.70 46.13 0.41
CA SER A 798 3.62 45.86 -0.56
C SER A 798 4.13 45.90 -2.00
N VAL A 799 3.76 44.92 -2.82
CA VAL A 799 3.75 45.01 -4.29
C VAL A 799 2.47 44.32 -4.79
N GLU A 800 1.81 44.93 -5.78
CA GLU A 800 0.54 44.47 -6.36
C GLU A 800 0.74 43.39 -7.44
N GLU A 801 -0.36 42.92 -8.02
CA GLU A 801 -0.39 41.93 -9.11
C GLU A 801 0.18 42.49 -10.42
N ASP A 802 0.82 41.64 -11.23
CA ASP A 802 0.78 41.80 -12.69
C ASP A 802 0.82 40.43 -13.39
N VAL A 803 -0.14 40.17 -14.28
CA VAL A 803 -0.40 38.85 -14.88
C VAL A 803 -0.07 38.87 -16.37
N ASN A 804 0.92 38.08 -16.79
CA ASN A 804 1.34 38.05 -18.20
C ASN A 804 1.50 36.61 -18.75
N TRP A 805 0.63 36.23 -19.70
CA TRP A 805 0.60 34.90 -20.31
C TRP A 805 1.26 34.88 -21.70
N ARG A 806 2.30 34.04 -21.91
CA ARG A 806 2.83 33.67 -23.25
C ARG A 806 3.23 32.18 -23.32
N PRO A 807 3.32 31.57 -24.53
CA PRO A 807 2.88 30.18 -24.74
C PRO A 807 3.98 29.10 -24.83
N LEU A 808 3.51 27.85 -24.75
CA LEU A 808 4.26 26.59 -24.98
C LEU A 808 4.82 26.45 -26.40
N LEU A 809 6.10 26.08 -26.52
CA LEU A 809 6.83 25.45 -27.64
C LEU A 809 8.28 25.21 -27.11
N ARG A 810 8.97 24.07 -27.29
CA ARG A 810 8.67 22.79 -27.96
C ARG A 810 9.03 21.62 -27.04
#